data_AF-A0A966TJV8-F1
#
_entry.id   AF-A0A966TJV8-F1
#
_cell.length_a   1.000
_cell.length_b   1.000
_cell.length_c   1.000
_cell.angle_alpha   90.00
_cell.angle_beta   90.00
_cell.angle_gamma   90.00
#
_symmetry.space_group_name_H-M   'P 1'
#
loop_
_entity.id
_entity.type
_entity.pdbx_description
1 polymer ?
#
loop_
_entity_poly.entity_id
_entity_poly.type
_entity_poly.pdbx_seq_one_letter_code
_entity_poly.pdbx_strand_id
1 'polypeptide(L)'
;EVRYTFNGEGARPVNAGTYTVVATPADGNYTGSATGTFTIERAPQYAGLELGELGVPLKFTTAPVALRAWSSSGLPVTLTLDASSPAKLNAANELYDIQPSGVITVRLNQPGNANVLALSEVVVPLDVAKVNQRIGFQLQATAPLGGPAIPLEATATSALPVGFSVARGQGTVTEGKLVTGGAGEVWVQATQAGNDTYNAAPPVVRVLRVEQGGQTIQFAALGKVTYGDAPVNLAATASSGLPVSYAVVSGPARVNGATLTVSGAGEVVVRASQPGDVNTVAAAPVEQLLVVEPRVLTVAVKAASREYGQANPAFALEYTGLVNGDTAEAVTAPVASTEATATSVPGSYAVKLSGGTAANYTLRRQDGTLTVTKAAQVISFPAPLNQAVGNPAFSLGAAATSGLAPVYTVVSGPATVSGNVLTLTGAGTVVVKAGQPGDSNYEAAVEVERSFTVAAAIGVAGVTAEQAVGAYGAGTTIRVQVNFTGLVSVLGAPQLALNTTPARSATYASGGGTGTLVFEYTVQAGDTAATLDYAGTAALTATGGAIRNLAGTATASLSLPAPGSAGSLAQNKPLAVDTTSPGLLRFTSATPDGTYRAGAQIELQATMSEVVRAGSALAVTLNTGAVVNLTTAAAGAVLKGMYTVRAGDMSPALKVTSYTAGTVADLAGNGLVATTLPASADNLGGKALVVRTQAPEAPGAPGVTALGGTVVANTLNATNTGLRVTSTVVAGAATGGSARLYLGDRLLATDTAIASADTQVSFELGTSTAAALQAAVPAGGALTVVVEDAAGNVSAPSAP
;
A
#
# COMPACT_ATOMS: atom_id res chain seq x y z
N GLU A 1 26.17 27.28 31.02
CA GLU A 1 26.28 27.78 32.42
C GLU A 1 25.88 26.65 33.38
N VAL A 2 26.43 26.60 34.59
CA VAL A 2 26.24 25.49 35.55
C VAL A 2 25.82 26.05 36.90
N ARG A 3 24.79 25.47 37.52
CA ARG A 3 24.34 25.80 38.89
C ARG A 3 24.98 24.84 39.88
N TYR A 4 25.37 25.36 41.04
CA TYR A 4 25.98 24.59 42.12
C TYR A 4 25.10 24.61 43.36
N THR A 5 24.96 23.46 44.02
CA THR A 5 24.38 23.37 45.37
C THR A 5 25.36 22.71 46.33
N PHE A 6 25.30 23.09 47.60
CA PHE A 6 26.14 22.60 48.70
C PHE A 6 25.23 21.96 49.75
N ASN A 7 25.27 20.63 49.88
CA ASN A 7 24.27 19.86 50.64
C ASN A 7 22.82 20.18 50.24
N GLY A 8 22.59 20.50 48.97
CA GLY A 8 21.27 20.88 48.44
C GLY A 8 20.96 22.38 48.49
N GLU A 9 21.75 23.18 49.20
CA GLU A 9 21.55 24.63 49.32
C GLU A 9 22.27 25.40 48.21
N GLY A 10 21.64 26.46 47.66
CA GLY A 10 22.27 27.31 46.64
C GLY A 10 23.30 28.30 47.19
N ALA A 11 23.26 28.57 48.50
CA ALA A 11 24.21 29.46 49.17
C ALA A 11 25.53 28.73 49.49
N ARG A 12 26.66 29.43 49.32
CA ARG A 12 27.96 28.88 49.66
C ARG A 12 28.08 28.75 51.19
N PRO A 13 28.47 27.57 51.71
CA PRO A 13 28.65 27.39 53.14
C PRO A 13 29.82 28.22 53.67
N VAL A 14 29.72 28.68 54.92
CA VAL A 14 30.75 29.51 55.59
C VAL A 14 31.29 28.88 56.88
N ASN A 15 30.63 27.82 57.38
CA ASN A 15 31.05 27.11 58.58
C ASN A 15 32.02 25.98 58.23
N ALA A 16 32.84 25.58 59.19
CA ALA A 16 33.68 24.40 59.02
C ALA A 16 32.81 23.14 58.88
N GLY A 17 33.16 22.27 57.94
CA GLY A 17 32.40 21.06 57.62
C GLY A 17 32.74 20.52 56.24
N THR A 18 32.23 19.34 55.93
CA THR A 18 32.29 18.76 54.57
C THR A 18 30.91 18.84 53.94
N TYR A 19 30.85 19.37 52.72
CA TYR A 19 29.64 19.66 51.97
C TYR A 19 29.66 18.89 50.65
N THR A 20 28.59 18.18 50.34
CA THR A 20 28.39 17.56 49.03
C THR A 20 28.06 18.66 48.02
N VAL A 21 28.84 18.78 46.97
CA VAL A 21 28.61 19.75 45.89
C VAL A 21 27.96 19.04 44.72
N VAL A 22 26.83 19.55 44.24
CA VAL A 22 26.19 19.06 43.02
C VAL A 22 26.21 20.16 41.96
N ALA A 23 26.76 19.83 40.80
CA ALA A 23 26.79 20.69 39.62
C ALA A 23 25.75 20.23 38.60
N THR A 24 24.85 21.12 38.17
CA THR A 24 23.81 20.84 37.17
C THR A 24 23.83 21.86 36.03
N PRO A 25 23.59 21.44 34.77
CA PRO A 25 23.43 22.38 33.66
C PRO A 25 22.32 23.41 33.96
N ALA A 26 22.58 24.68 33.70
CA ALA A 26 21.62 25.76 33.91
C ALA A 26 20.62 25.93 32.76
N ASP A 27 20.92 25.35 31.60
CA ASP A 27 20.11 25.40 30.37
C ASP A 27 19.23 24.14 30.27
N GLY A 28 17.94 24.32 30.05
CA GLY A 28 16.94 23.23 30.00
C GLY A 28 17.11 22.24 28.84
N ASN A 29 17.97 22.56 27.87
CA ASN A 29 18.30 21.64 26.78
C ASN A 29 19.29 20.53 27.17
N TYR A 30 19.90 20.61 28.36
CA TYR A 30 20.91 19.66 28.84
C TYR A 30 20.48 19.01 30.16
N THR A 31 20.67 17.69 30.27
CA THR A 31 20.34 16.90 31.48
C THR A 31 21.59 16.26 32.07
N GLY A 32 21.56 15.95 33.37
CA GLY A 32 22.65 15.29 34.11
C GLY A 32 23.18 16.11 35.29
N SER A 33 23.98 15.46 36.15
CA SER A 33 24.62 16.10 37.29
C SER A 33 25.99 15.48 37.57
N ALA A 34 26.88 16.27 38.18
CA ALA A 34 28.14 15.77 38.73
C ALA A 34 28.20 16.09 40.22
N THR A 35 28.71 15.16 41.02
CA THR A 35 28.80 15.30 42.48
C THR A 35 30.25 15.28 42.93
N GLY A 36 30.59 16.16 43.87
CA GLY A 36 31.89 16.22 44.52
C GLY A 36 31.77 16.62 45.98
N THR A 37 32.89 16.87 46.64
CA THR A 37 32.96 17.29 48.04
C THR A 37 33.72 18.60 48.18
N PHE A 38 33.22 19.50 49.02
CA PHE A 38 33.86 20.75 49.40
C PHE A 38 34.01 20.78 50.91
N THR A 39 35.24 20.90 51.41
CA THR A 39 35.53 20.88 52.85
C THR A 39 36.06 22.24 53.28
N ILE A 40 35.44 22.79 54.33
CA ILE A 40 35.92 23.96 55.07
C ILE A 40 36.49 23.43 56.38
N GLU A 41 37.77 23.66 56.63
CA GLU A 41 38.42 23.27 57.88
C GLU A 41 38.15 24.28 58.99
N ARG A 42 38.21 23.84 60.25
CA ARG A 42 38.19 24.76 61.40
C ARG A 42 39.44 25.62 61.39
N ALA A 43 39.28 26.92 61.62
CA ALA A 43 40.38 27.85 61.68
C ALA A 43 41.28 27.57 62.92
N PRO A 44 42.61 27.46 62.77
CA PRO A 44 43.50 27.50 63.93
C PRO A 44 43.42 28.89 64.58
N GLN A 45 43.69 28.95 65.89
CA GLN A 45 43.80 30.20 66.63
C GLN A 45 45.11 30.29 67.39
N TYR A 46 45.53 31.51 67.67
CA TYR A 46 46.63 31.84 68.56
C TYR A 46 46.14 32.81 69.64
N ALA A 47 46.86 32.89 70.74
CA ALA A 47 46.55 33.81 71.83
C ALA A 47 47.81 34.49 72.32
N GLY A 48 47.64 35.70 72.83
CA GLY A 48 48.70 36.49 73.42
C GLY A 48 48.34 36.91 74.84
N LEU A 49 49.37 37.11 75.64
CA LEU A 49 49.28 37.74 76.96
C LEU A 49 49.95 39.10 76.86
N GLU A 50 49.23 40.18 77.12
CA GLU A 50 49.76 41.53 77.17
C GLU A 50 49.89 41.98 78.63
N LEU A 51 51.12 42.36 79.00
CA LEU A 51 51.35 43.25 80.13
C LEU A 51 51.68 44.63 79.56
N GLY A 52 51.07 45.67 80.14
CA GLY A 52 51.50 47.04 79.87
C GLY A 52 52.98 47.24 80.19
N GLU A 53 53.62 48.21 79.52
CA GLU A 53 55.04 48.53 79.77
C GLU A 53 55.18 49.18 81.15
N LEU A 54 55.66 48.40 82.11
CA LEU A 54 55.86 48.85 83.48
C LEU A 54 57.12 49.70 83.65
N GLY A 55 58.03 49.67 82.67
CA GLY A 55 59.33 50.36 82.72
C GLY A 55 60.31 49.83 83.77
N VAL A 56 59.86 48.94 84.66
CA VAL A 56 60.62 48.32 85.75
C VAL A 56 60.30 46.82 85.86
N PRO A 57 61.18 46.02 86.49
CA PRO A 57 60.87 44.63 86.83
C PRO A 57 59.62 44.46 87.69
N LEU A 58 58.89 43.35 87.49
CA LEU A 58 57.64 43.05 88.22
C LEU A 58 57.82 43.02 89.76
N LYS A 59 58.99 42.59 90.25
CA LYS A 59 59.28 42.59 91.70
C LYS A 59 59.25 43.97 92.36
N PHE A 60 59.28 45.05 91.57
CA PHE A 60 59.23 46.43 92.07
C PHE A 60 57.84 47.07 91.94
N THR A 61 56.84 46.34 91.43
CA THR A 61 55.47 46.85 91.37
C THR A 61 54.80 46.73 92.73
N THR A 62 54.24 47.83 93.24
CA THR A 62 53.56 47.88 94.53
C THR A 62 52.03 47.76 94.42
N ALA A 63 51.47 47.92 93.22
CA ALA A 63 50.06 47.72 92.92
C ALA A 63 49.85 46.42 92.10
N PRO A 64 48.67 45.78 92.18
CA PRO A 64 48.36 44.63 91.33
C PRO A 64 48.56 44.92 89.83
N VAL A 65 49.14 43.97 89.10
CA VAL A 65 49.49 44.12 87.68
C VAL A 65 48.49 43.37 86.81
N ALA A 66 47.70 44.09 86.02
CA ALA A 66 46.71 43.48 85.15
C ALA A 66 47.34 42.66 84.01
N LEU A 67 46.87 41.43 83.86
CA LEU A 67 47.13 40.57 82.71
C LEU A 67 45.99 40.68 81.71
N ARG A 68 46.30 41.04 80.46
CA ARG A 68 45.30 41.09 79.39
C ARG A 68 45.57 40.00 78.38
N ALA A 69 44.77 38.95 78.39
CA ALA A 69 44.85 37.91 77.37
C ALA A 69 43.87 38.18 76.24
N TRP A 70 44.26 37.84 75.03
CA TRP A 70 43.41 37.89 73.84
C TRP A 70 43.63 36.64 73.01
N SER A 71 42.62 36.25 72.25
CA SER A 71 42.73 35.20 71.22
C SER A 71 42.46 35.80 69.85
N SER A 72 43.09 35.24 68.82
CA SER A 72 42.90 35.64 67.43
C SER A 72 41.47 35.38 66.93
N SER A 73 40.71 34.54 67.65
CA SER A 73 39.30 34.26 67.38
C SER A 73 38.34 35.23 68.09
N GLY A 74 38.84 36.09 68.97
CA GLY A 74 38.03 36.95 69.83
C GLY A 74 37.31 36.20 70.96
N LEU A 75 37.52 34.88 71.09
CA LEU A 75 36.94 34.09 72.16
C LEU A 75 37.62 34.39 73.51
N PRO A 76 36.89 34.36 74.65
CA PRO A 76 37.44 34.71 75.97
C PRO A 76 38.50 33.72 76.49
N VAL A 77 39.71 34.19 76.78
CA VAL A 77 40.83 33.34 77.25
C VAL A 77 40.82 33.25 78.78
N THR A 78 40.95 32.04 79.32
CA THR A 78 41.10 31.82 80.77
C THR A 78 42.58 31.79 81.15
N LEU A 79 42.93 32.48 82.26
CA LEU A 79 44.28 32.58 82.79
C LEU A 79 44.43 31.79 84.09
N THR A 80 45.53 31.05 84.19
CA THR A 80 45.91 30.34 85.42
C THR A 80 47.40 30.51 85.68
N LEU A 81 47.81 30.36 86.93
CA LEU A 81 49.21 30.29 87.32
C LEU A 81 49.57 28.88 87.74
N ASP A 82 50.78 28.45 87.40
CA ASP A 82 51.34 27.25 88.01
C ASP A 82 51.46 27.45 89.52
N ALA A 83 51.19 26.39 90.29
CA ALA A 83 51.16 26.44 91.75
C ALA A 83 52.49 26.94 92.37
N SER A 84 53.61 26.81 91.65
CA SER A 84 54.93 27.28 92.05
C SER A 84 55.26 28.72 91.61
N SER A 85 54.33 29.43 90.97
CA SER A 85 54.54 30.81 90.51
C SER A 85 54.74 31.74 91.73
N PRO A 86 55.75 32.63 91.73
CA PRO A 86 56.03 33.56 92.83
C PRO A 86 55.07 34.76 92.83
N ALA A 87 53.79 34.54 92.58
CA ALA A 87 52.72 35.53 92.60
C ALA A 87 51.36 34.84 92.71
N LYS A 88 50.33 35.59 93.09
CA LYS A 88 48.93 35.15 93.05
C LYS A 88 48.19 35.88 91.94
N LEU A 89 47.15 35.24 91.39
CA LEU A 89 46.27 35.81 90.38
C LEU A 89 44.87 35.98 90.97
N ASN A 90 44.33 37.20 90.92
CA ASN A 90 42.98 37.46 91.41
C ASN A 90 41.92 37.20 90.32
N ALA A 91 40.64 37.27 90.69
CA ALA A 91 39.52 37.07 89.76
C ALA A 91 39.42 38.14 88.65
N ALA A 92 40.09 39.28 88.80
CA ALA A 92 40.22 40.32 87.77
C ALA A 92 41.41 40.09 86.83
N ASN A 93 42.10 38.95 86.94
CA ASN A 93 43.34 38.60 86.23
C ASN A 93 44.51 39.55 86.53
N GLU A 94 44.62 40.04 87.76
CA GLU A 94 45.75 40.87 88.19
C GLU A 94 46.70 40.05 89.06
N LEU A 95 47.99 40.16 88.76
CA LEU A 95 49.06 39.60 89.57
C LEU A 95 49.27 40.45 90.82
N TYR A 96 49.32 39.79 91.98
CA TYR A 96 49.59 40.42 93.26
C TYR A 96 50.44 39.50 94.14
N ASP A 97 50.97 40.01 95.25
CA ASP A 97 51.85 39.24 96.15
C ASP A 97 53.09 38.66 95.41
N ILE A 98 53.67 39.49 94.52
CA ILE A 98 54.81 39.12 93.68
C ILE A 98 56.07 39.05 94.53
N GLN A 99 56.72 37.88 94.58
CA GLN A 99 57.92 37.67 95.39
C GLN A 99 59.17 38.29 94.72
N PRO A 100 60.25 38.57 95.48
CA PRO A 100 61.44 39.24 94.96
C PRO A 100 62.23 38.48 93.88
N SER A 101 62.00 37.18 93.71
CA SER A 101 62.68 36.32 92.75
C SER A 101 61.80 35.16 92.28
N GLY A 102 62.04 34.69 91.05
CA GLY A 102 61.40 33.51 90.45
C GLY A 102 60.64 33.85 89.16
N VAL A 103 60.07 32.82 88.53
CA VAL A 103 59.35 32.96 87.25
C VAL A 103 57.86 32.68 87.46
N ILE A 104 57.03 33.67 87.16
CA ILE A 104 55.57 33.50 87.10
C ILE A 104 55.26 32.77 85.80
N THR A 105 54.61 31.61 85.90
CA THR A 105 54.26 30.82 84.71
C THR A 105 52.76 30.94 84.48
N VAL A 106 52.39 31.75 83.49
CA VAL A 106 50.98 32.01 83.14
C VAL A 106 50.56 31.04 82.04
N ARG A 107 49.48 30.27 82.27
CA ARG A 107 48.88 29.41 81.25
C ARG A 107 47.60 30.02 80.72
N LEU A 108 47.50 30.07 79.39
CA LEU A 108 46.32 30.53 78.66
C LEU A 108 45.58 29.32 78.13
N ASN A 109 44.29 29.22 78.44
CA ASN A 109 43.42 28.18 77.90
C ASN A 109 42.25 28.80 77.10
N GLN A 110 42.00 28.26 75.91
CA GLN A 110 40.87 28.63 75.07
C GLN A 110 40.38 27.41 74.26
N PRO A 111 39.23 26.80 74.59
CA PRO A 111 38.74 25.58 73.92
C PRO A 111 38.32 25.75 72.45
N GLY A 112 38.21 26.98 71.93
CA GLY A 112 37.72 27.22 70.57
C GLY A 112 36.21 26.98 70.44
N ASN A 113 35.72 26.79 69.22
CA ASN A 113 34.29 26.54 68.92
C ASN A 113 34.10 25.70 67.63
N ALA A 114 32.86 25.56 67.15
CA ALA A 114 32.55 24.76 65.95
C ALA A 114 33.36 25.15 64.69
N ASN A 115 33.83 26.39 64.58
CA ASN A 115 34.56 26.92 63.43
C ASN A 115 36.04 27.21 63.72
N VAL A 116 36.47 27.17 64.98
CA VAL A 116 37.83 27.52 65.41
C VAL A 116 38.37 26.41 66.30
N LEU A 117 39.54 25.85 65.98
CA LEU A 117 40.21 24.81 66.77
C LEU A 117 40.53 25.28 68.20
N ALA A 118 40.65 24.36 69.15
CA ALA A 118 41.14 24.70 70.48
C ALA A 118 42.55 25.30 70.42
N LEU A 119 42.82 26.27 71.28
CA LEU A 119 44.14 26.86 71.43
C LEU A 119 45.09 25.78 71.99
N SER A 120 46.19 25.54 71.28
CA SER A 120 47.29 24.73 71.81
C SER A 120 47.85 25.40 73.06
N GLU A 121 48.23 24.63 74.07
CA GLU A 121 48.65 25.18 75.37
C GLU A 121 49.69 26.31 75.21
N VAL A 122 49.34 27.52 75.66
CA VAL A 122 50.24 28.68 75.64
C VAL A 122 50.70 28.96 77.05
N VAL A 123 52.01 28.83 77.27
CA VAL A 123 52.67 29.09 78.55
C VAL A 123 53.57 30.31 78.41
N VAL A 124 53.33 31.32 79.24
CA VAL A 124 54.09 32.57 79.24
C VAL A 124 54.87 32.69 80.55
N PRO A 125 56.19 32.46 80.54
CA PRO A 125 57.04 32.71 81.68
C PRO A 125 57.36 34.20 81.80
N LEU A 126 57.16 34.76 82.99
CA LEU A 126 57.51 36.14 83.35
C LEU A 126 58.47 36.11 84.53
N ASP A 127 59.74 36.39 84.28
CA ASP A 127 60.72 36.53 85.36
C ASP A 127 60.46 37.85 86.08
N VAL A 128 60.24 37.76 87.39
CA VAL A 128 59.89 38.92 88.21
C VAL A 128 61.02 39.93 88.30
N ALA A 129 62.26 39.51 88.03
CA ALA A 129 63.45 40.35 88.04
C ALA A 129 63.73 41.05 86.70
N LYS A 130 63.01 40.73 85.63
CA LYS A 130 63.20 41.30 84.28
C LYS A 130 62.10 42.30 83.92
N VAL A 131 62.42 43.22 83.01
CA VAL A 131 61.48 44.24 82.48
C VAL A 131 60.66 43.64 81.34
N ASN A 132 59.37 43.97 81.26
CA ASN A 132 58.53 43.55 80.15
C ASN A 132 58.69 44.48 78.93
N GLN A 133 58.59 43.90 77.75
CA GLN A 133 58.75 44.60 76.47
C GLN A 133 57.60 44.25 75.51
N ARG A 134 57.39 45.10 74.50
CA ARG A 134 56.41 44.88 73.43
C ARG A 134 57.05 44.94 72.04
N ILE A 135 56.39 44.33 71.05
CA ILE A 135 56.74 44.41 69.63
C ILE A 135 55.78 45.38 68.92
N GLY A 136 56.32 46.33 68.17
CA GLY A 136 55.59 47.07 67.13
C GLY A 136 55.84 46.42 65.78
N PHE A 137 54.82 45.82 65.15
CA PHE A 137 54.92 45.18 63.84
C PHE A 137 53.82 45.71 62.90
N GLN A 138 54.25 46.20 61.73
CA GLN A 138 53.39 46.65 60.65
C GLN A 138 53.61 45.79 59.41
N LEU A 139 52.53 45.50 58.69
CA LEU A 139 52.57 44.78 57.43
C LEU A 139 51.49 45.37 56.52
N GLN A 140 51.81 45.51 55.24
CA GLN A 140 50.84 45.95 54.24
C GLN A 140 49.66 44.97 54.15
N ALA A 141 48.48 45.48 53.81
CA ALA A 141 47.24 44.69 53.80
C ALA A 141 47.16 43.72 52.60
N THR A 142 47.70 44.12 51.45
CA THR A 142 47.66 43.33 50.21
C THR A 142 48.99 43.33 49.47
N ALA A 143 49.23 42.30 48.66
CA ALA A 143 50.34 42.23 47.71
C ALA A 143 49.96 41.36 46.50
N PRO A 144 50.50 41.63 45.30
CA PRO A 144 50.29 40.75 44.14
C PRO A 144 51.11 39.46 44.25
N LEU A 145 50.56 38.34 43.77
CA LEU A 145 51.32 37.09 43.62
C LEU A 145 52.44 37.26 42.58
N GLY A 146 53.66 36.77 42.91
CA GLY A 146 54.85 36.93 42.06
C GLY A 146 55.52 38.30 42.14
N GLY A 147 55.06 39.18 43.05
CA GLY A 147 55.74 40.44 43.37
C GLY A 147 57.09 40.26 44.08
N PRO A 148 57.86 41.35 44.27
CA PRO A 148 59.13 41.30 44.99
C PRO A 148 58.93 40.89 46.46
N ALA A 149 59.98 40.31 47.06
CA ALA A 149 59.97 39.93 48.47
C ALA A 149 59.70 41.15 49.37
N ILE A 150 58.76 41.02 50.30
CA ILE A 150 58.23 42.12 51.11
C ILE A 150 59.09 42.27 52.36
N PRO A 151 59.73 43.42 52.60
CA PRO A 151 60.50 43.64 53.82
C PRO A 151 59.58 43.60 55.05
N LEU A 152 60.03 42.90 56.10
CA LEU A 152 59.33 42.84 57.38
C LEU A 152 60.05 43.75 58.37
N GLU A 153 59.35 44.78 58.84
CA GLU A 153 59.90 45.75 59.79
C GLU A 153 59.14 45.68 61.11
N ALA A 154 59.87 45.39 62.18
CA ALA A 154 59.34 45.38 63.53
C ALA A 154 60.36 45.95 64.52
N THR A 155 59.86 46.61 65.55
CA THR A 155 60.67 47.14 66.65
C THR A 155 60.28 46.48 67.96
N ALA A 156 61.25 46.24 68.85
CA ALA A 156 61.00 45.89 70.24
C ALA A 156 61.32 47.10 71.13
N THR A 157 60.56 47.35 72.20
CA THR A 157 60.86 48.48 73.12
C THR A 157 62.19 48.33 73.86
N SER A 158 62.73 47.11 73.93
CA SER A 158 64.09 46.82 74.41
C SER A 158 65.20 47.13 73.41
N ALA A 159 64.85 47.50 72.17
CA ALA A 159 65.75 47.58 71.00
C ALA A 159 66.45 46.25 70.60
N LEU A 160 66.04 45.11 71.15
CA LEU A 160 66.55 43.80 70.73
C LEU A 160 66.03 43.42 69.33
N PRO A 161 66.79 42.64 68.53
CA PRO A 161 66.34 42.17 67.22
C PRO A 161 65.06 41.35 67.29
N VAL A 162 64.17 41.51 66.30
CA VAL A 162 62.90 40.78 66.21
C VAL A 162 63.02 39.68 65.14
N GLY A 163 62.59 38.46 65.47
CA GLY A 163 62.52 37.34 64.53
C GLY A 163 61.16 37.24 63.84
N PHE A 164 61.13 36.75 62.61
CA PHE A 164 59.92 36.61 61.79
C PHE A 164 59.71 35.17 61.30
N SER A 165 58.45 34.73 61.28
CA SER A 165 58.05 33.44 60.71
C SER A 165 56.67 33.53 60.05
N VAL A 166 56.37 32.60 59.13
CA VAL A 166 55.00 32.43 58.63
C VAL A 166 54.25 31.50 59.56
N ALA A 167 53.19 32.01 60.19
CA ALA A 167 52.32 31.23 61.06
C ALA A 167 51.29 30.41 60.26
N ARG A 168 50.84 30.94 59.10
CA ARG A 168 49.88 30.27 58.20
C ARG A 168 49.92 30.88 56.79
N GLY A 169 49.60 30.08 55.77
CA GLY A 169 49.47 30.54 54.38
C GLY A 169 50.69 30.21 53.53
N GLN A 170 50.58 30.44 52.22
CA GLN A 170 51.63 30.11 51.27
C GLN A 170 52.68 31.23 51.21
N GLY A 171 53.67 31.18 52.09
CA GLY A 171 54.80 32.10 52.08
C GLY A 171 55.98 31.57 52.89
N THR A 172 57.15 32.15 52.65
CA THR A 172 58.37 31.85 53.42
C THR A 172 59.04 33.15 53.84
N VAL A 173 59.63 33.15 55.04
CA VAL A 173 60.46 34.27 55.50
C VAL A 173 61.92 33.89 55.31
N THR A 174 62.66 34.70 54.54
CA THR A 174 64.10 34.54 54.32
C THR A 174 64.76 35.91 54.49
N GLU A 175 65.81 36.01 55.32
CA GLU A 175 66.56 37.24 55.56
C GLU A 175 65.67 38.47 55.93
N GLY A 176 64.64 38.25 56.74
CA GLY A 176 63.71 39.32 57.16
C GLY A 176 62.74 39.80 56.08
N LYS A 177 62.63 39.09 54.96
CA LYS A 177 61.65 39.37 53.89
C LYS A 177 60.66 38.23 53.74
N LEU A 178 59.40 38.55 53.51
CA LEU A 178 58.36 37.60 53.14
C LEU A 178 58.34 37.40 51.62
N VAL A 179 58.52 36.15 51.18
CA VAL A 179 58.29 35.72 49.80
C VAL A 179 56.96 34.99 49.75
N THR A 180 56.04 35.44 48.89
CA THR A 180 54.73 34.82 48.70
C THR A 180 54.82 33.63 47.74
N GLY A 181 54.14 32.53 48.07
CA GLY A 181 54.14 31.28 47.29
C GLY A 181 52.82 30.98 46.57
N GLY A 182 51.73 31.67 46.94
CA GLY A 182 50.41 31.51 46.34
C GLY A 182 49.46 32.63 46.75
N ALA A 183 48.35 32.77 46.03
CA ALA A 183 47.30 33.72 46.37
C ALA A 183 46.52 33.26 47.62
N GLY A 184 45.96 34.21 48.36
CA GLY A 184 45.28 33.96 49.64
C GLY A 184 45.95 34.67 50.81
N GLU A 185 45.53 34.35 52.04
CA GLU A 185 46.06 35.01 53.23
C GLU A 185 47.35 34.37 53.73
N VAL A 186 48.36 35.20 53.99
CA VAL A 186 49.61 34.84 54.65
C VAL A 186 49.69 35.57 55.99
N TRP A 187 49.72 34.79 57.05
CA TRP A 187 49.77 35.25 58.44
C TRP A 187 51.23 35.22 58.89
N VAL A 188 51.82 36.38 59.17
CA VAL A 188 53.22 36.55 59.56
C VAL A 188 53.30 36.87 61.04
N GLN A 189 54.16 36.16 61.77
CA GLN A 189 54.39 36.33 63.20
C GLN A 189 55.76 36.97 63.45
N ALA A 190 55.76 38.03 64.26
CA ALA A 190 56.96 38.65 64.82
C ALA A 190 57.15 38.18 66.27
N THR A 191 58.36 37.75 66.63
CA THR A 191 58.70 37.20 67.94
C THR A 191 59.96 37.86 68.49
N GLN A 192 60.03 38.03 69.81
CA GLN A 192 61.27 38.41 70.45
C GLN A 192 61.46 37.70 71.80
N ALA A 193 62.55 36.94 71.91
CA ALA A 193 62.80 36.04 73.04
C ALA A 193 63.23 36.76 74.33
N GLY A 194 63.61 38.04 74.26
CA GLY A 194 64.18 38.76 75.40
C GLY A 194 65.65 38.42 75.63
N ASN A 195 66.13 38.73 76.83
CA ASN A 195 67.50 38.46 77.27
C ASN A 195 67.57 38.41 78.82
N ASP A 196 68.74 38.61 79.41
CA ASP A 196 68.90 38.62 80.87
C ASP A 196 68.21 39.81 81.56
N THR A 197 67.92 40.89 80.82
CA THR A 197 67.27 42.11 81.33
C THR A 197 65.78 42.17 81.02
N TYR A 198 65.36 41.66 79.86
CA TYR A 198 63.99 41.76 79.36
C TYR A 198 63.33 40.39 79.24
N ASN A 199 62.09 40.28 79.70
CA ASN A 199 61.24 39.11 79.44
C ASN A 199 60.92 38.98 77.95
N ALA A 200 60.59 37.79 77.46
CA ALA A 200 60.14 37.61 76.08
C ALA A 200 58.93 38.51 75.79
N ALA A 201 58.91 39.15 74.61
CA ALA A 201 57.78 39.96 74.19
C ALA A 201 56.65 39.06 73.67
N PRO A 202 55.38 39.40 73.93
CA PRO A 202 54.24 38.70 73.34
C PRO A 202 54.31 38.76 71.80
N PRO A 203 54.16 37.62 71.08
CA PRO A 203 54.22 37.62 69.63
C PRO A 203 53.11 38.45 68.99
N VAL A 204 53.43 39.13 67.89
CA VAL A 204 52.47 39.93 67.12
C VAL A 204 52.29 39.32 65.74
N VAL A 205 51.05 39.05 65.35
CA VAL A 205 50.71 38.49 64.03
C VAL A 205 50.01 39.55 63.17
N ARG A 206 50.36 39.58 61.88
CA ARG A 206 49.69 40.38 60.85
C ARG A 206 49.34 39.52 59.65
N VAL A 207 48.29 39.92 58.94
CA VAL A 207 47.79 39.20 57.75
C VAL A 207 48.07 40.02 56.51
N LEU A 208 48.69 39.38 55.54
CA LEU A 208 48.82 39.88 54.17
C LEU A 208 47.87 39.09 53.28
N ARG A 209 47.01 39.77 52.52
CA ARG A 209 46.22 39.12 51.46
C ARG A 209 46.98 39.19 50.13
N VAL A 210 47.38 38.02 49.64
CA VAL A 210 48.04 37.88 48.33
C VAL A 210 46.97 37.76 47.25
N GLU A 211 46.99 38.68 46.30
CA GLU A 211 46.06 38.71 45.17
C GLU A 211 46.50 37.74 44.06
N GLN A 212 45.53 37.20 43.33
CA GLN A 212 45.81 36.32 42.19
C GLN A 212 46.56 37.06 41.08
N GLY A 213 47.43 36.34 40.36
CA GLY A 213 48.16 36.86 39.21
C GLY A 213 47.27 37.02 37.96
N GLY A 214 47.60 38.01 37.13
CA GLY A 214 46.97 38.24 35.83
C GLY A 214 47.40 37.19 34.78
N GLN A 215 46.56 36.98 33.76
CA GLN A 215 46.92 36.19 32.57
C GLN A 215 46.22 36.71 31.31
N THR A 216 46.74 36.31 30.15
CA THR A 216 46.19 36.64 28.83
C THR A 216 45.99 35.38 27.98
N ILE A 217 45.13 35.48 26.97
CA ILE A 217 44.96 34.45 25.92
C ILE A 217 45.58 34.99 24.63
N GLN A 218 46.40 34.16 23.98
CA GLN A 218 46.82 34.37 22.61
C GLN A 218 46.02 33.43 21.70
N PHE A 219 45.20 34.01 20.81
CA PHE A 219 44.39 33.28 19.83
C PHE A 219 44.51 33.97 18.47
N ALA A 220 45.16 33.32 17.51
CA ALA A 220 45.44 33.90 16.19
C ALA A 220 44.18 33.96 15.32
N ALA A 221 44.15 34.91 14.36
CA ALA A 221 43.05 35.03 13.42
C ALA A 221 42.88 33.75 12.58
N LEU A 222 41.62 33.30 12.40
CA LEU A 222 41.29 32.01 11.80
C LEU A 222 41.27 32.02 10.25
N GLY A 223 41.33 33.19 9.63
CA GLY A 223 41.38 33.33 8.18
C GLY A 223 40.05 32.98 7.50
N LYS A 224 40.13 32.25 6.38
CA LYS A 224 38.96 31.85 5.58
C LYS A 224 39.05 30.39 5.15
N VAL A 225 37.88 29.77 5.01
CA VAL A 225 37.70 28.41 4.48
C VAL A 225 36.55 28.38 3.50
N THR A 226 36.42 27.31 2.72
CA THR A 226 35.27 27.08 1.84
C THR A 226 34.30 26.11 2.50
N TYR A 227 33.00 26.27 2.23
CA TYR A 227 32.01 25.31 2.69
C TYR A 227 32.33 23.87 2.22
N GLY A 228 32.33 22.93 3.18
CA GLY A 228 32.70 21.53 2.95
C GLY A 228 34.20 21.23 2.98
N ASP A 229 35.04 22.19 3.36
CA ASP A 229 36.43 21.92 3.72
C ASP A 229 36.52 21.10 5.03
N ALA A 230 37.68 20.50 5.26
CA ALA A 230 37.95 19.73 6.47
C ALA A 230 37.83 20.59 7.74
N PRO A 231 37.49 20.01 8.90
CA PRO A 231 37.39 20.75 10.16
C PRO A 231 38.67 21.53 10.51
N VAL A 232 38.50 22.73 11.05
CA VAL A 232 39.60 23.63 11.44
C VAL A 232 40.05 23.29 12.86
N ASN A 233 41.35 23.08 13.07
CA ASN A 233 41.91 22.89 14.40
C ASN A 233 42.23 24.25 15.04
N LEU A 234 41.62 24.53 16.19
CA LEU A 234 41.77 25.77 16.93
C LEU A 234 42.97 25.68 17.89
N ALA A 235 43.83 26.70 17.86
CA ALA A 235 44.99 26.78 18.72
C ALA A 235 45.08 28.15 19.41
N ALA A 236 44.81 28.15 20.71
CA ALA A 236 44.93 29.26 21.62
C ALA A 236 45.72 28.82 22.86
N THR A 237 46.55 29.72 23.38
CA THR A 237 47.39 29.46 24.55
C THR A 237 47.13 30.52 25.61
N ALA A 238 46.99 30.10 26.87
CA ALA A 238 46.96 31.02 28.00
C ALA A 238 48.38 31.25 28.55
N SER A 239 48.71 32.48 28.95
CA SER A 239 50.03 32.79 29.52
C SER A 239 50.35 32.05 30.83
N SER A 240 49.31 31.53 31.51
CA SER A 240 49.41 30.69 32.71
C SER A 240 49.74 29.22 32.40
N GLY A 241 49.66 28.78 31.13
CA GLY A 241 49.75 27.38 30.73
C GLY A 241 48.48 26.56 30.99
N LEU A 242 47.43 27.17 31.56
CA LEU A 242 46.16 26.49 31.81
C LEU A 242 45.41 26.19 30.49
N PRO A 243 44.64 25.08 30.40
CA PRO A 243 43.89 24.74 29.20
C PRO A 243 42.87 25.81 28.79
N VAL A 244 42.79 26.07 27.48
CA VAL A 244 41.82 26.99 26.89
C VAL A 244 40.61 26.23 26.36
N SER A 245 39.43 26.80 26.53
CA SER A 245 38.16 26.27 26.01
C SER A 245 37.62 27.15 24.87
N TYR A 246 36.88 26.55 23.94
CA TYR A 246 36.31 27.25 22.79
C TYR A 246 34.79 27.19 22.76
N ALA A 247 34.18 28.25 22.23
CA ALA A 247 32.74 28.31 21.96
C ALA A 247 32.49 29.02 20.62
N VAL A 248 31.50 28.57 19.86
CA VAL A 248 30.95 29.33 18.73
C VAL A 248 30.00 30.38 19.30
N VAL A 249 30.31 31.65 19.08
CA VAL A 249 29.50 32.79 19.53
C VAL A 249 28.36 33.04 18.54
N SER A 250 28.66 32.96 17.24
CA SER A 250 27.70 33.12 16.16
C SER A 250 28.20 32.43 14.89
N GLY A 251 27.27 32.19 13.95
CA GLY A 251 27.57 31.62 12.64
C GLY A 251 27.30 30.11 12.54
N PRO A 252 27.26 29.56 11.31
CA PRO A 252 26.89 28.18 11.05
C PRO A 252 28.08 27.23 11.25
N ALA A 253 28.51 27.05 12.50
CA ALA A 253 29.56 26.09 12.86
C ALA A 253 29.30 25.43 14.22
N ARG A 254 29.98 24.31 14.46
CA ARG A 254 30.00 23.62 15.75
C ARG A 254 31.43 23.43 16.20
N VAL A 255 31.67 23.50 17.51
CA VAL A 255 32.98 23.24 18.10
C VAL A 255 32.89 22.04 19.05
N ASN A 256 33.84 21.12 18.94
CA ASN A 256 34.00 19.99 19.85
C ASN A 256 35.48 19.90 20.25
N GLY A 257 35.78 20.20 21.52
CA GLY A 257 37.16 20.39 21.97
C GLY A 257 37.82 21.53 21.19
N ALA A 258 38.93 21.24 20.52
CA ALA A 258 39.63 22.19 19.65
C ALA A 258 39.21 22.12 18.17
N THR A 259 38.29 21.23 17.80
CA THR A 259 37.92 21.01 16.39
C THR A 259 36.66 21.81 16.05
N LEU A 260 36.78 22.77 15.13
CA LEU A 260 35.68 23.54 14.58
C LEU A 260 35.22 22.92 13.25
N THR A 261 33.95 22.54 13.18
CA THR A 261 33.33 22.03 11.95
C THR A 261 32.34 23.05 11.42
N VAL A 262 32.55 23.52 10.20
CA VAL A 262 31.62 24.46 9.52
C VAL A 262 30.44 23.69 8.94
N SER A 263 29.23 24.19 9.14
CA SER A 263 27.98 23.60 8.66
C SER A 263 27.24 24.47 7.63
N GLY A 264 27.77 25.65 7.30
CA GLY A 264 27.24 26.53 6.26
C GLY A 264 28.23 27.63 5.88
N ALA A 265 27.96 28.31 4.77
CA ALA A 265 28.71 29.50 4.37
C ALA A 265 28.28 30.73 5.19
N GLY A 266 29.18 31.69 5.35
CA GLY A 266 28.97 32.91 6.13
C GLY A 266 30.05 33.14 7.18
N GLU A 267 29.80 34.12 8.03
CA GLU A 267 30.73 34.52 9.10
C GLU A 267 30.51 33.67 10.36
N VAL A 268 31.61 33.16 10.93
CA VAL A 268 31.63 32.37 12.17
C VAL A 268 32.54 33.06 13.18
N VAL A 269 32.00 33.40 14.35
CA VAL A 269 32.77 34.00 15.45
C VAL A 269 33.06 32.94 16.50
N VAL A 270 34.32 32.71 16.81
CA VAL A 270 34.79 31.73 17.79
C VAL A 270 35.45 32.44 18.96
N ARG A 271 35.04 32.09 20.18
CA ARG A 271 35.60 32.63 21.43
C ARG A 271 36.50 31.61 22.10
N ALA A 272 37.70 32.04 22.48
CA ALA A 272 38.60 31.33 23.38
C ALA A 272 38.45 31.88 24.81
N SER A 273 38.25 31.00 25.80
CA SER A 273 38.03 31.36 27.21
C SER A 273 38.92 30.55 28.15
N GLN A 274 39.43 31.22 29.18
CA GLN A 274 40.20 30.60 30.26
C GLN A 274 39.70 31.19 31.61
N PRO A 275 39.22 30.36 32.56
CA PRO A 275 38.54 30.81 33.78
C PRO A 275 39.42 31.13 35.00
N GLY A 276 40.74 30.92 34.91
CA GLY A 276 41.68 31.07 36.03
C GLY A 276 41.79 29.81 36.89
N ASP A 277 42.49 29.94 38.01
CA ASP A 277 42.59 28.94 39.08
C ASP A 277 42.73 29.63 40.44
N VAL A 278 43.22 28.92 41.47
CA VAL A 278 43.41 29.48 42.82
C VAL A 278 44.43 30.63 42.85
N ASN A 279 45.38 30.65 41.91
CA ASN A 279 46.49 31.60 41.85
C ASN A 279 46.36 32.61 40.71
N THR A 280 45.47 32.37 39.75
CA THR A 280 45.38 33.14 38.50
C THR A 280 43.95 33.60 38.26
N VAL A 281 43.74 34.89 37.98
CA VAL A 281 42.40 35.42 37.62
C VAL A 281 41.98 34.95 36.22
N ALA A 282 40.67 34.91 35.93
CA ALA A 282 40.18 34.60 34.58
C ALA A 282 40.76 35.57 33.53
N ALA A 283 41.15 35.06 32.36
CA ALA A 283 41.59 35.89 31.26
C ALA A 283 40.38 36.57 30.58
N ALA A 284 40.59 37.77 30.02
CA ALA A 284 39.60 38.34 29.10
C ALA A 284 39.44 37.41 27.87
N PRO A 285 38.21 37.05 27.47
CA PRO A 285 38.00 36.15 26.33
C PRO A 285 38.45 36.82 25.03
N VAL A 286 39.01 36.03 24.12
CA VAL A 286 39.46 36.50 22.80
C VAL A 286 38.57 35.88 21.73
N GLU A 287 37.98 36.71 20.87
CA GLU A 287 37.13 36.28 19.76
C GLU A 287 37.85 36.44 18.43
N GLN A 288 37.69 35.45 17.55
CA GLN A 288 38.24 35.47 16.20
C GLN A 288 37.16 35.14 15.17
N LEU A 289 37.17 35.87 14.07
CA LEU A 289 36.29 35.65 12.92
C LEU A 289 36.93 34.64 11.96
N LEU A 290 36.12 33.68 11.53
CA LEU A 290 36.38 32.81 10.39
C LEU A 290 35.34 33.12 9.30
N VAL A 291 35.80 33.41 8.10
CA VAL A 291 34.92 33.61 6.93
C VAL A 291 34.79 32.29 6.18
N VAL A 292 33.57 31.78 6.03
CA VAL A 292 33.27 30.59 5.25
C VAL A 292 32.72 31.00 3.88
N GLU A 293 33.55 30.90 2.86
CA GLU A 293 33.17 31.22 1.47
C GLU A 293 32.24 30.12 0.90
N PRO A 294 31.18 30.49 0.15
CA PRO A 294 30.34 29.51 -0.54
C PRO A 294 31.15 28.69 -1.55
N ARG A 295 30.91 27.38 -1.61
CA ARG A 295 31.59 26.48 -2.57
C ARG A 295 31.03 26.67 -3.98
N VAL A 296 31.85 26.54 -5.01
CA VAL A 296 31.34 26.57 -6.40
C VAL A 296 30.55 25.29 -6.69
N LEU A 297 29.30 25.43 -7.12
CA LEU A 297 28.44 24.34 -7.60
C LEU A 297 28.15 24.55 -9.10
N THR A 298 28.47 23.56 -9.93
CA THR A 298 28.15 23.65 -11.37
C THR A 298 26.77 23.05 -11.63
N VAL A 299 25.89 23.82 -12.26
CA VAL A 299 24.55 23.39 -12.69
C VAL A 299 24.52 23.41 -14.21
N ALA A 300 24.37 22.25 -14.84
CA ALA A 300 24.36 22.10 -16.29
C ALA A 300 22.99 21.61 -16.78
N VAL A 301 22.55 22.09 -17.93
CA VAL A 301 21.38 21.51 -18.61
C VAL A 301 21.80 20.27 -19.38
N LYS A 302 21.11 19.16 -19.16
CA LYS A 302 21.32 17.94 -19.92
C LYS A 302 20.85 18.13 -21.36
N ALA A 303 21.63 17.62 -22.32
CA ALA A 303 21.24 17.63 -23.73
C ALA A 303 19.88 16.93 -23.91
N ALA A 304 19.00 17.57 -24.67
CA ALA A 304 17.66 17.08 -24.95
C ALA A 304 17.40 17.06 -26.47
N SER A 305 16.47 16.23 -26.90
CA SER A 305 16.07 16.18 -28.30
C SER A 305 14.57 15.97 -28.47
N ARG A 306 14.02 16.39 -29.61
CA ARG A 306 12.65 16.08 -30.04
C ARG A 306 12.53 16.10 -31.55
N GLU A 307 11.44 15.54 -32.06
CA GLU A 307 11.06 15.66 -33.46
C GLU A 307 10.33 16.98 -33.75
N TYR A 308 10.33 17.39 -35.02
CA TYR A 308 9.55 18.51 -35.52
C TYR A 308 8.05 18.34 -35.22
N GLY A 309 7.37 19.43 -34.84
CA GLY A 309 5.95 19.44 -34.49
C GLY A 309 5.64 18.99 -33.05
N GLN A 310 6.60 18.38 -32.34
CA GLN A 310 6.43 18.03 -30.93
C GLN A 310 6.71 19.20 -29.99
N ALA A 311 6.09 19.19 -28.81
CA ALA A 311 6.37 20.16 -27.74
C ALA A 311 7.80 19.99 -27.20
N ASN A 312 8.38 21.07 -26.66
CA ASN A 312 9.69 20.99 -26.00
C ASN A 312 9.60 20.07 -24.77
N PRO A 313 10.59 19.19 -24.55
CA PRO A 313 10.66 18.39 -23.34
C PRO A 313 10.98 19.27 -22.13
N ALA A 314 10.70 18.76 -20.93
CA ALA A 314 11.24 19.35 -19.70
C ALA A 314 12.77 19.18 -19.68
N PHE A 315 13.50 20.28 -19.43
CA PHE A 315 14.95 20.26 -19.40
C PHE A 315 15.48 19.80 -18.04
N ALA A 316 16.14 18.64 -18.01
CA ALA A 316 16.76 18.12 -16.81
C ALA A 316 18.06 18.87 -16.48
N LEU A 317 18.31 19.08 -15.18
CA LEU A 317 19.53 19.73 -14.67
C LEU A 317 20.43 18.71 -13.98
N GLU A 318 21.73 18.83 -14.18
CA GLU A 318 22.76 18.04 -13.52
C GLU A 318 23.61 18.95 -12.61
N TYR A 319 23.79 18.53 -11.35
CA TYR A 319 24.50 19.28 -10.30
C TYR A 319 25.81 18.59 -9.96
N THR A 320 26.93 19.30 -10.04
CA THR A 320 28.25 18.77 -9.71
C THR A 320 29.00 19.68 -8.73
N GLY A 321 29.48 19.12 -7.63
CA GLY A 321 30.18 19.84 -6.56
C GLY A 321 29.43 19.94 -5.23
N LEU A 322 28.29 19.27 -5.07
CA LEU A 322 27.62 19.10 -3.77
C LEU A 322 28.51 18.32 -2.80
N VAL A 323 28.51 18.72 -1.53
CA VAL A 323 29.33 18.13 -0.45
C VAL A 323 28.49 17.96 0.82
N ASN A 324 29.05 17.31 1.84
CA ASN A 324 28.40 17.10 3.14
C ASN A 324 27.05 16.35 3.08
N GLY A 325 26.82 15.58 2.01
CA GLY A 325 25.55 14.89 1.80
C GLY A 325 24.41 15.77 1.26
N ASP A 326 24.70 17.01 0.87
CA ASP A 326 23.73 17.89 0.25
C ASP A 326 23.19 17.30 -1.06
N THR A 327 21.90 17.49 -1.31
CA THR A 327 21.21 17.09 -2.54
C THR A 327 20.80 18.33 -3.34
N ALA A 328 20.19 18.13 -4.52
CA ALA A 328 19.67 19.24 -5.33
C ALA A 328 18.60 20.08 -4.60
N GLU A 329 17.98 19.56 -3.52
CA GLU A 329 17.00 20.29 -2.70
C GLU A 329 17.62 21.45 -1.91
N ALA A 330 18.94 21.44 -1.69
CA ALA A 330 19.68 22.55 -1.07
C ALA A 330 19.79 23.78 -1.99
N VAL A 331 19.29 23.70 -3.22
CA VAL A 331 19.41 24.72 -4.26
C VAL A 331 18.01 25.11 -4.75
N THR A 332 17.71 26.40 -4.77
CA THR A 332 16.59 26.90 -5.59
C THR A 332 17.02 26.79 -7.05
N ALA A 333 16.42 25.87 -7.79
CA ALA A 333 16.85 25.52 -9.13
C ALA A 333 16.81 26.72 -10.10
N PRO A 334 17.84 26.92 -10.95
CA PRO A 334 17.76 27.81 -12.09
C PRO A 334 16.66 27.37 -13.08
N VAL A 335 16.11 28.33 -13.84
CA VAL A 335 15.13 28.07 -14.89
C VAL A 335 15.86 27.86 -16.22
N ALA A 336 15.65 26.69 -16.83
CA ALA A 336 16.08 26.38 -18.18
C ALA A 336 15.03 26.83 -19.21
N SER A 337 15.46 27.61 -20.21
CA SER A 337 14.57 28.16 -21.23
C SER A 337 15.21 28.12 -22.61
N THR A 338 14.40 28.00 -23.66
CA THR A 338 14.84 28.07 -25.06
C THR A 338 13.83 28.86 -25.87
N GLU A 339 14.30 29.51 -26.93
CA GLU A 339 13.44 30.20 -27.90
C GLU A 339 12.79 29.23 -28.90
N ALA A 340 13.28 27.99 -28.97
CA ALA A 340 12.70 26.98 -29.85
C ALA A 340 11.22 26.73 -29.50
N THR A 341 10.37 26.70 -30.52
CA THR A 341 8.94 26.37 -30.44
C THR A 341 8.68 25.05 -31.16
N ALA A 342 7.50 24.43 -30.99
CA ALA A 342 7.17 23.16 -31.65
C ALA A 342 7.39 23.18 -33.18
N THR A 343 7.24 24.34 -33.83
CA THR A 343 7.43 24.56 -35.27
C THR A 343 8.83 25.02 -35.67
N SER A 344 9.77 25.09 -34.73
CA SER A 344 11.18 25.32 -35.04
C SER A 344 11.72 24.19 -35.90
N VAL A 345 12.38 24.55 -36.99
CA VAL A 345 12.93 23.61 -37.98
C VAL A 345 13.99 22.70 -37.35
N PRO A 346 14.26 21.52 -37.92
CA PRO A 346 15.35 20.68 -37.46
C PRO A 346 16.70 21.42 -37.38
N GLY A 347 17.38 21.29 -36.25
CA GLY A 347 18.57 22.09 -35.91
C GLY A 347 18.94 22.03 -34.43
N SER A 348 19.94 22.82 -34.03
CA SER A 348 20.39 22.92 -32.64
C SER A 348 20.02 24.27 -32.03
N TYR A 349 19.38 24.25 -30.87
CA TYR A 349 18.87 25.42 -30.17
C TYR A 349 19.48 25.51 -28.76
N ALA A 350 19.92 26.70 -28.38
CA ALA A 350 20.47 26.91 -27.03
C ALA A 350 19.36 26.80 -25.97
N VAL A 351 19.69 26.17 -24.85
CA VAL A 351 18.85 26.13 -23.63
C VAL A 351 19.61 26.87 -22.54
N LYS A 352 19.16 28.09 -22.25
CA LYS A 352 19.83 29.01 -21.33
C LYS A 352 19.32 28.86 -19.91
N LEU A 353 20.23 28.86 -18.95
CA LEU A 353 19.91 28.90 -17.52
C LEU A 353 19.86 30.33 -16.99
N SER A 354 18.77 30.67 -16.29
CA SER A 354 18.60 31.95 -15.60
C SER A 354 18.13 31.77 -14.15
N GLY A 355 18.49 32.69 -13.27
CA GLY A 355 18.13 32.62 -11.86
C GLY A 355 18.79 31.48 -11.09
N GLY A 356 18.12 31.06 -10.02
CA GLY A 356 18.60 30.07 -9.06
C GLY A 356 19.50 30.65 -7.97
N THR A 357 19.41 30.11 -6.76
CA THR A 357 20.19 30.54 -5.59
C THR A 357 20.50 29.34 -4.69
N ALA A 358 21.59 29.43 -3.94
CA ALA A 358 21.96 28.44 -2.92
C ALA A 358 22.69 29.16 -1.77
N ALA A 359 22.34 28.85 -0.52
CA ALA A 359 22.93 29.54 0.63
C ALA A 359 24.42 29.20 0.82
N ASN A 360 24.80 27.94 0.60
CA ASN A 360 26.16 27.44 0.82
C ASN A 360 27.01 27.36 -0.45
N TYR A 361 26.46 27.74 -1.61
CA TYR A 361 27.11 27.56 -2.90
C TYR A 361 26.99 28.79 -3.81
N THR A 362 28.07 29.06 -4.55
CA THR A 362 28.05 29.97 -5.70
C THR A 362 27.73 29.17 -6.96
N LEU A 363 26.62 29.49 -7.64
CA LEU A 363 26.18 28.74 -8.81
C LEU A 363 26.96 29.13 -10.07
N ARG A 364 27.62 28.14 -10.69
CA ARG A 364 28.18 28.23 -12.04
C ARG A 364 27.24 27.53 -13.02
N ARG A 365 26.54 28.33 -13.83
CA ARG A 365 25.56 27.83 -14.80
C ARG A 365 26.24 27.43 -16.12
N GLN A 366 25.85 26.29 -16.66
CA GLN A 366 26.24 25.81 -17.98
C GLN A 366 24.99 25.56 -18.82
N ASP A 367 24.84 26.36 -19.88
CA ASP A 367 23.75 26.23 -20.83
C ASP A 367 23.86 24.89 -21.58
N GLY A 368 22.72 24.37 -22.03
CA GLY A 368 22.64 23.13 -22.80
C GLY A 368 22.11 23.36 -24.20
N THR A 369 21.78 22.26 -24.87
CA THR A 369 21.27 22.26 -26.23
C THR A 369 20.03 21.39 -26.36
N LEU A 370 19.03 21.92 -27.06
CA LEU A 370 17.91 21.17 -27.61
C LEU A 370 18.20 20.87 -29.08
N THR A 371 18.26 19.60 -29.45
CA THR A 371 18.36 19.17 -30.85
C THR A 371 16.97 18.83 -31.38
N VAL A 372 16.52 19.56 -32.40
CA VAL A 372 15.30 19.23 -33.14
C VAL A 372 15.67 18.38 -34.34
N THR A 373 15.08 17.19 -34.45
CA THR A 373 15.25 16.28 -35.60
C THR A 373 14.03 16.35 -36.52
N LYS A 374 14.17 15.88 -37.76
CA LYS A 374 13.02 15.71 -38.65
C LYS A 374 12.03 14.72 -38.05
N ALA A 375 10.75 14.91 -38.36
CA ALA A 375 9.68 14.00 -37.96
C ALA A 375 9.52 12.86 -38.98
N ALA A 376 9.28 11.64 -38.49
CA ALA A 376 8.92 10.54 -39.36
C ALA A 376 7.51 10.73 -39.95
N GLN A 377 7.28 10.18 -41.13
CA GLN A 377 5.97 10.19 -41.78
C GLN A 377 5.67 8.86 -42.47
N VAL A 378 4.38 8.58 -42.65
CA VAL A 378 3.88 7.36 -43.29
C VAL A 378 2.91 7.68 -44.41
N ILE A 379 2.83 6.80 -45.40
CA ILE A 379 1.89 6.88 -46.52
C ILE A 379 0.73 5.93 -46.25
N SER A 380 -0.49 6.47 -46.25
CA SER A 380 -1.72 5.69 -46.39
C SER A 380 -2.09 5.65 -47.86
N PHE A 381 -2.06 4.47 -48.49
CA PHE A 381 -2.42 4.29 -49.90
C PHE A 381 -3.51 3.23 -50.03
N PRO A 382 -4.80 3.60 -50.24
CA PRO A 382 -5.88 2.65 -50.47
C PRO A 382 -5.65 1.80 -51.72
N ALA A 383 -6.05 0.52 -51.70
CA ALA A 383 -5.96 -0.33 -52.87
C ALA A 383 -6.91 0.19 -53.98
N PRO A 384 -6.42 0.46 -55.20
CA PRO A 384 -7.29 0.79 -56.31
C PRO A 384 -8.26 -0.37 -56.61
N LEU A 385 -9.49 -0.05 -57.00
CA LEU A 385 -10.47 -1.05 -57.44
C LEU A 385 -10.10 -1.61 -58.81
N ASN A 386 -10.46 -2.88 -59.06
CA ASN A 386 -10.27 -3.50 -60.38
C ASN A 386 -11.01 -2.72 -61.47
N GLN A 387 -10.38 -2.63 -62.63
CA GLN A 387 -10.81 -1.81 -63.76
C GLN A 387 -11.03 -2.67 -65.01
N ALA A 388 -11.51 -2.05 -66.08
CA ALA A 388 -11.42 -2.63 -67.42
C ALA A 388 -10.95 -1.60 -68.44
N VAL A 389 -10.48 -2.10 -69.58
CA VAL A 389 -10.06 -1.26 -70.71
C VAL A 389 -11.22 -0.33 -71.12
N GLY A 390 -10.87 0.94 -71.36
CA GLY A 390 -11.83 1.98 -71.73
C GLY A 390 -12.49 2.72 -70.57
N ASN A 391 -12.24 2.33 -69.31
CA ASN A 391 -12.57 3.17 -68.16
C ASN A 391 -11.77 4.50 -68.21
N PRO A 392 -12.34 5.61 -67.70
CA PRO A 392 -11.65 6.89 -67.71
C PRO A 392 -10.43 6.87 -66.78
N ALA A 393 -9.49 7.79 -67.00
CA ALA A 393 -8.40 8.01 -66.06
C ALA A 393 -8.94 8.39 -64.67
N PHE A 394 -8.26 7.98 -63.61
CA PHE A 394 -8.70 8.18 -62.24
C PHE A 394 -7.56 8.60 -61.32
N SER A 395 -7.89 9.32 -60.25
CA SER A 395 -6.90 9.79 -59.29
C SER A 395 -6.56 8.72 -58.26
N LEU A 396 -5.27 8.58 -57.97
CA LEU A 396 -4.75 7.77 -56.89
C LEU A 396 -4.87 8.54 -55.57
N GLY A 397 -5.35 7.86 -54.53
CA GLY A 397 -5.76 8.47 -53.26
C GLY A 397 -4.77 8.27 -52.10
N ALA A 398 -3.46 8.18 -52.36
CA ALA A 398 -2.48 8.12 -51.29
C ALA A 398 -2.38 9.47 -50.55
N ALA A 399 -2.13 9.41 -49.24
CA ALA A 399 -1.91 10.57 -48.38
C ALA A 399 -0.73 10.32 -47.45
N ALA A 400 0.13 11.33 -47.25
CA ALA A 400 1.21 11.29 -46.27
C ALA A 400 0.79 12.00 -44.97
N THR A 401 1.23 11.50 -43.81
CA THR A 401 0.90 12.11 -42.51
C THR A 401 1.48 13.51 -42.30
N SER A 402 2.50 13.89 -43.07
CA SER A 402 3.05 15.26 -43.11
C SER A 402 2.15 16.27 -43.82
N GLY A 403 1.14 15.80 -44.58
CA GLY A 403 0.38 16.63 -45.51
C GLY A 403 1.09 16.91 -46.85
N LEU A 404 2.34 16.45 -47.03
CA LEU A 404 3.06 16.57 -48.30
C LEU A 404 2.42 15.67 -49.37
N ALA A 405 2.35 16.16 -50.61
CA ALA A 405 1.72 15.45 -51.74
C ALA A 405 2.53 14.21 -52.18
N PRO A 406 1.96 12.99 -52.16
CA PRO A 406 2.68 11.80 -52.61
C PRO A 406 3.03 11.83 -54.10
N VAL A 407 4.11 11.14 -54.45
CA VAL A 407 4.59 10.94 -55.81
C VAL A 407 4.29 9.50 -56.24
N TYR A 408 3.80 9.30 -57.45
CA TYR A 408 3.40 7.99 -57.95
C TYR A 408 4.29 7.52 -59.10
N THR A 409 4.56 6.21 -59.13
CA THR A 409 5.25 5.55 -60.23
C THR A 409 4.53 4.25 -60.59
N VAL A 410 4.38 3.99 -61.89
CA VAL A 410 3.92 2.66 -62.35
C VAL A 410 5.13 1.75 -62.33
N VAL A 411 5.09 0.73 -61.47
CA VAL A 411 6.16 -0.26 -61.33
C VAL A 411 6.07 -1.27 -62.47
N SER A 412 4.86 -1.71 -62.80
CA SER A 412 4.61 -2.64 -63.91
C SER A 412 3.15 -2.58 -64.39
N GLY A 413 2.91 -3.09 -65.60
CA GLY A 413 1.57 -3.24 -66.17
C GLY A 413 1.18 -2.15 -67.17
N PRO A 414 0.03 -2.31 -67.86
CA PRO A 414 -0.40 -1.45 -68.95
C PRO A 414 -1.10 -0.18 -68.43
N ALA A 415 -0.34 0.70 -67.78
CA ALA A 415 -0.82 2.00 -67.33
C ALA A 415 0.29 3.07 -67.36
N THR A 416 -0.11 4.33 -67.41
CA THR A 416 0.77 5.51 -67.26
C THR A 416 0.25 6.39 -66.13
N VAL A 417 1.13 7.07 -65.40
CA VAL A 417 0.73 8.01 -64.34
C VAL A 417 1.30 9.39 -64.62
N SER A 418 0.48 10.44 -64.43
CA SER A 418 0.87 11.84 -64.52
C SER A 418 0.31 12.60 -63.32
N GLY A 419 1.18 13.13 -62.47
CA GLY A 419 0.78 13.63 -61.15
C GLY A 419 0.17 12.50 -60.31
N ASN A 420 -1.09 12.66 -59.88
CA ASN A 420 -1.85 11.60 -59.21
C ASN A 420 -2.86 10.89 -60.13
N VAL A 421 -2.91 11.22 -61.43
CA VAL A 421 -3.89 10.66 -62.36
C VAL A 421 -3.28 9.46 -63.08
N LEU A 422 -3.92 8.29 -62.91
CA LEU A 422 -3.56 7.04 -63.58
C LEU A 422 -4.44 6.83 -64.81
N THR A 423 -3.80 6.54 -65.95
CA THR A 423 -4.46 6.24 -67.22
C THR A 423 -4.14 4.80 -67.63
N LEU A 424 -5.15 4.00 -67.94
CA LEU A 424 -5.00 2.61 -68.38
C LEU A 424 -4.73 2.56 -69.88
N THR A 425 -3.76 1.74 -70.31
CA THR A 425 -3.37 1.60 -71.72
C THR A 425 -3.64 0.21 -72.29
N GLY A 426 -4.08 -0.75 -71.47
CA GLY A 426 -4.39 -2.12 -71.89
C GLY A 426 -4.86 -3.01 -70.74
N ALA A 427 -5.08 -4.30 -71.03
CA ALA A 427 -5.50 -5.29 -70.05
C ALA A 427 -4.31 -5.98 -69.38
N GLY A 428 -4.42 -6.30 -68.09
CA GLY A 428 -3.36 -6.93 -67.30
C GLY A 428 -3.36 -6.48 -65.85
N THR A 429 -2.40 -6.98 -65.06
CA THR A 429 -2.18 -6.52 -63.68
C THR A 429 -1.34 -5.24 -63.72
N VAL A 430 -1.79 -4.20 -63.01
CA VAL A 430 -1.04 -2.96 -62.82
C VAL A 430 -0.53 -2.91 -61.39
N VAL A 431 0.75 -2.60 -61.22
CA VAL A 431 1.38 -2.33 -59.92
C VAL A 431 1.83 -0.88 -59.90
N VAL A 432 1.34 -0.13 -58.91
CA VAL A 432 1.65 1.29 -58.70
C VAL A 432 2.25 1.49 -57.31
N LYS A 433 3.28 2.34 -57.25
CA LYS A 433 4.00 2.69 -56.03
C LYS A 433 3.76 4.15 -55.68
N ALA A 434 3.43 4.41 -54.42
CA ALA A 434 3.37 5.75 -53.84
C ALA A 434 4.60 5.98 -52.95
N GLY A 435 5.30 7.08 -53.17
CA GLY A 435 6.45 7.52 -52.36
C GLY A 435 6.29 8.97 -51.89
N GLN A 436 7.03 9.35 -50.85
CA GLN A 436 7.10 10.72 -50.36
C GLN A 436 8.52 11.01 -49.88
N PRO A 437 9.33 11.78 -50.62
CA PRO A 437 10.73 12.06 -50.26
C PRO A 437 10.92 12.86 -48.97
N GLY A 438 9.86 13.49 -48.43
CA GLY A 438 9.98 14.39 -47.29
C GLY A 438 10.56 15.74 -47.69
N ASP A 439 10.94 16.53 -46.68
CA ASP A 439 11.41 17.91 -46.86
C ASP A 439 12.41 18.30 -45.76
N SER A 440 12.53 19.60 -45.45
CA SER A 440 13.40 20.08 -44.37
C SER A 440 12.95 19.65 -42.97
N ASN A 441 11.66 19.33 -42.79
CA ASN A 441 11.02 19.05 -41.51
C ASN A 441 10.64 17.57 -41.33
N TYR A 442 10.40 16.84 -42.43
CA TYR A 442 9.98 15.45 -42.42
C TYR A 442 10.99 14.54 -43.13
N GLU A 443 11.23 13.36 -42.58
CA GLU A 443 12.01 12.31 -43.23
C GLU A 443 11.25 11.68 -44.39
N ALA A 444 11.94 11.01 -45.31
CA ALA A 444 11.26 10.27 -46.38
C ALA A 444 10.34 9.17 -45.81
N ALA A 445 9.12 9.06 -46.34
CA ALA A 445 8.22 7.98 -45.96
C ALA A 445 8.62 6.69 -46.67
N VAL A 446 8.36 5.56 -46.01
CA VAL A 446 8.48 4.24 -46.64
C VAL A 446 7.49 4.15 -47.80
N GLU A 447 7.98 3.75 -48.98
CA GLU A 447 7.14 3.62 -50.18
C GLU A 447 6.14 2.47 -50.04
N VAL A 448 4.95 2.62 -50.63
CA VAL A 448 3.87 1.64 -50.56
C VAL A 448 3.42 1.25 -51.97
N GLU A 449 3.40 -0.05 -52.25
CA GLU A 449 2.92 -0.60 -53.52
C GLU A 449 1.51 -1.16 -53.42
N ARG A 450 0.73 -0.99 -54.49
CA ARG A 450 -0.62 -1.57 -54.65
C ARG A 450 -0.76 -2.17 -56.03
N SER A 451 -1.46 -3.31 -56.09
CA SER A 451 -1.81 -4.00 -57.33
C SER A 451 -3.31 -4.07 -57.53
N PHE A 452 -3.76 -3.95 -58.78
CA PHE A 452 -5.14 -4.20 -59.19
C PHE A 452 -5.16 -4.77 -60.62
N THR A 453 -6.27 -5.39 -61.01
CA THR A 453 -6.40 -5.97 -62.35
C THR A 453 -7.18 -5.06 -63.30
N VAL A 454 -6.81 -5.10 -64.57
CA VAL A 454 -7.51 -4.46 -65.68
C VAL A 454 -8.02 -5.54 -66.63
N ALA A 455 -9.32 -5.77 -66.67
CA ALA A 455 -9.93 -6.74 -67.58
C ALA A 455 -9.97 -6.21 -69.02
N ALA A 456 -9.80 -7.09 -70.01
CA ALA A 456 -9.92 -6.74 -71.43
C ALA A 456 -11.36 -6.33 -71.82
N ALA A 457 -12.35 -6.87 -71.12
CA ALA A 457 -13.75 -6.50 -71.23
C ALA A 457 -14.45 -6.63 -69.86
N ILE A 458 -15.52 -5.85 -69.67
CA ILE A 458 -16.40 -5.97 -68.49
C ILE A 458 -17.31 -7.18 -68.69
N GLY A 459 -17.35 -8.08 -67.71
CA GLY A 459 -18.29 -9.20 -67.65
C GLY A 459 -18.56 -9.63 -66.22
N VAL A 460 -19.49 -10.56 -66.03
CA VAL A 460 -19.80 -11.11 -64.70
C VAL A 460 -18.66 -12.04 -64.25
N ALA A 461 -18.09 -11.74 -63.09
CA ALA A 461 -17.06 -12.54 -62.42
C ALA A 461 -17.66 -13.59 -61.48
N GLY A 462 -18.87 -13.36 -60.95
CA GLY A 462 -19.57 -14.31 -60.11
C GLY A 462 -20.77 -13.69 -59.40
N VAL A 463 -21.60 -14.54 -58.79
CA VAL A 463 -22.80 -14.13 -58.07
C VAL A 463 -22.77 -14.68 -56.65
N THR A 464 -23.18 -13.89 -55.66
CA THR A 464 -23.31 -14.31 -54.26
C THR A 464 -24.52 -13.62 -53.64
N ALA A 465 -24.73 -13.75 -52.33
CA ALA A 465 -25.75 -13.03 -51.59
C ALA A 465 -25.24 -12.63 -50.21
N GLU A 466 -25.80 -11.55 -49.67
CA GLU A 466 -25.45 -11.03 -48.33
C GLU A 466 -25.92 -11.99 -47.22
N GLN A 467 -27.07 -12.62 -47.43
CA GLN A 467 -27.71 -13.54 -46.48
C GLN A 467 -26.82 -14.74 -46.18
N ALA A 468 -26.83 -15.21 -44.93
CA ALA A 468 -26.13 -16.42 -44.53
C ALA A 468 -26.71 -17.67 -45.23
N VAL A 469 -25.99 -18.79 -45.19
CA VAL A 469 -26.52 -20.07 -45.70
C VAL A 469 -27.68 -20.52 -44.82
N GLY A 470 -28.82 -20.84 -45.43
CA GLY A 470 -30.04 -21.24 -44.70
C GLY A 470 -31.29 -21.24 -45.59
N ALA A 471 -32.41 -21.64 -44.99
CA ALA A 471 -33.73 -21.54 -45.60
C ALA A 471 -34.42 -20.23 -45.19
N TYR A 472 -35.14 -19.61 -46.12
CA TYR A 472 -35.77 -18.31 -45.92
C TYR A 472 -37.25 -18.36 -46.29
N GLY A 473 -38.09 -17.98 -45.32
CA GLY A 473 -39.54 -17.90 -45.48
C GLY A 473 -40.05 -16.54 -45.97
N ALA A 474 -41.37 -16.47 -46.13
CA ALA A 474 -42.06 -15.31 -46.70
C ALA A 474 -41.78 -14.01 -45.92
N GLY A 475 -41.63 -12.91 -46.66
CA GLY A 475 -41.29 -11.59 -46.13
C GLY A 475 -39.80 -11.33 -45.98
N THR A 476 -38.94 -12.36 -46.11
CA THR A 476 -37.48 -12.16 -46.09
C THR A 476 -37.01 -11.53 -47.38
N THR A 477 -36.20 -10.46 -47.31
CA THR A 477 -35.50 -9.91 -48.46
C THR A 477 -34.11 -10.51 -48.59
N ILE A 478 -33.86 -11.16 -49.73
CA ILE A 478 -32.56 -11.69 -50.15
C ILE A 478 -31.90 -10.67 -51.08
N ARG A 479 -30.67 -10.27 -50.75
CA ARG A 479 -29.82 -9.33 -51.50
C ARG A 479 -28.76 -10.11 -52.27
N VAL A 480 -29.05 -10.34 -53.55
CA VAL A 480 -28.15 -11.02 -54.48
C VAL A 480 -27.14 -10.00 -55.02
N GLN A 481 -25.86 -10.32 -54.92
CA GLN A 481 -24.74 -9.51 -55.38
C GLN A 481 -24.14 -10.11 -56.64
N VAL A 482 -24.15 -9.35 -57.75
CA VAL A 482 -23.52 -9.71 -59.02
C VAL A 482 -22.21 -8.94 -59.15
N ASN A 483 -21.09 -9.66 -59.10
CA ASN A 483 -19.74 -9.11 -59.20
C ASN A 483 -19.29 -9.07 -60.66
N PHE A 484 -18.71 -7.96 -61.08
CA PHE A 484 -18.15 -7.72 -62.41
C PHE A 484 -16.62 -7.68 -62.36
N THR A 485 -16.00 -7.92 -63.52
CA THR A 485 -14.54 -7.90 -63.70
C THR A 485 -13.90 -6.51 -63.58
N GLY A 486 -14.71 -5.45 -63.51
CA GLY A 486 -14.28 -4.06 -63.29
C GLY A 486 -15.49 -3.18 -62.97
N LEU A 487 -15.25 -1.88 -62.77
CA LEU A 487 -16.32 -0.91 -62.46
C LEU A 487 -17.33 -0.76 -63.60
N VAL A 488 -18.62 -0.73 -63.25
CA VAL A 488 -19.73 -0.65 -64.21
C VAL A 488 -20.64 0.56 -63.96
N SER A 489 -21.22 1.10 -65.02
CA SER A 489 -22.33 2.05 -64.97
C SER A 489 -23.64 1.34 -65.36
N VAL A 490 -24.75 1.77 -64.75
CA VAL A 490 -26.07 1.17 -64.98
C VAL A 490 -27.02 2.23 -65.53
N LEU A 491 -27.58 1.96 -66.70
CA LEU A 491 -28.66 2.73 -67.31
C LEU A 491 -29.93 1.86 -67.28
N GLY A 492 -31.04 2.40 -66.76
CA GLY A 492 -32.29 1.65 -66.58
C GLY A 492 -32.32 0.78 -65.32
N ALA A 493 -33.31 -0.11 -65.23
CA ALA A 493 -33.54 -0.98 -64.07
C ALA A 493 -33.34 -2.45 -64.46
N PRO A 494 -32.10 -2.97 -64.40
CA PRO A 494 -31.86 -4.37 -64.72
C PRO A 494 -32.59 -5.31 -63.75
N GLN A 495 -32.88 -6.51 -64.21
CA GLN A 495 -33.51 -7.57 -63.42
C GLN A 495 -32.72 -8.87 -63.52
N LEU A 496 -32.78 -9.65 -62.46
CA LEU A 496 -32.20 -10.97 -62.38
C LEU A 496 -33.32 -12.00 -62.16
N ALA A 497 -33.63 -12.80 -63.18
CA ALA A 497 -34.62 -13.87 -63.05
C ALA A 497 -34.10 -14.99 -62.14
N LEU A 498 -34.93 -15.47 -61.22
CA LEU A 498 -34.61 -16.50 -60.23
C LEU A 498 -35.25 -17.85 -60.56
N ASN A 499 -34.67 -18.94 -60.06
CA ASN A 499 -35.16 -20.30 -60.26
C ASN A 499 -36.29 -20.72 -59.27
N THR A 500 -36.97 -19.75 -58.66
CA THR A 500 -38.06 -20.01 -57.71
C THR A 500 -39.28 -20.61 -58.42
N THR A 501 -40.11 -21.30 -57.66
CA THR A 501 -41.45 -21.75 -58.08
C THR A 501 -42.50 -21.09 -57.18
N PRO A 502 -43.41 -20.24 -57.72
CA PRO A 502 -43.45 -19.75 -59.11
C PRO A 502 -42.22 -18.88 -59.45
N ALA A 503 -41.95 -18.68 -60.74
CA ALA A 503 -40.79 -17.90 -61.20
C ALA A 503 -40.88 -16.43 -60.74
N ARG A 504 -39.79 -15.94 -60.12
CA ARG A 504 -39.64 -14.56 -59.63
C ARG A 504 -38.44 -13.87 -60.26
N SER A 505 -38.40 -12.55 -60.14
CA SER A 505 -37.24 -11.73 -60.51
C SER A 505 -36.77 -10.92 -59.31
N ALA A 506 -35.45 -10.85 -59.10
CA ALA A 506 -34.83 -9.89 -58.22
C ALA A 506 -34.64 -8.55 -58.96
N THR A 507 -34.91 -7.44 -58.28
CA THR A 507 -34.87 -6.09 -58.84
C THR A 507 -33.58 -5.37 -58.47
N TYR A 508 -32.96 -4.68 -59.41
CA TYR A 508 -31.77 -3.87 -59.13
C TYR A 508 -32.05 -2.82 -58.05
N ALA A 509 -31.21 -2.82 -57.01
CA ALA A 509 -31.32 -1.92 -55.87
C ALA A 509 -30.20 -0.86 -55.86
N SER A 510 -28.94 -1.27 -56.07
CA SER A 510 -27.78 -0.36 -55.98
C SER A 510 -26.51 -0.94 -56.59
N GLY A 511 -25.42 -0.15 -56.62
CA GLY A 511 -24.08 -0.61 -57.03
C GLY A 511 -23.52 0.03 -58.30
N GLY A 512 -24.28 0.90 -58.97
CA GLY A 512 -23.80 1.68 -60.10
C GLY A 512 -22.56 2.51 -59.74
N GLY A 513 -21.55 2.47 -60.61
CA GLY A 513 -20.22 3.05 -60.37
C GLY A 513 -19.24 2.10 -59.68
N THR A 514 -19.68 0.93 -59.23
CA THR A 514 -18.86 -0.05 -58.51
C THR A 514 -18.64 -1.32 -59.34
N GLY A 515 -17.87 -2.28 -58.81
CA GLY A 515 -17.71 -3.61 -59.40
C GLY A 515 -18.78 -4.61 -58.98
N THR A 516 -19.74 -4.23 -58.14
CA THR A 516 -20.77 -5.14 -57.60
C THR A 516 -22.14 -4.49 -57.68
N LEU A 517 -23.08 -5.14 -58.35
CA LEU A 517 -24.48 -4.72 -58.40
C LEU A 517 -25.31 -5.55 -57.42
N VAL A 518 -26.20 -4.90 -56.68
CA VAL A 518 -27.09 -5.53 -55.70
C VAL A 518 -28.50 -5.61 -56.28
N PHE A 519 -29.10 -6.79 -56.20
CA PHE A 519 -30.46 -7.10 -56.59
C PHE A 519 -31.24 -7.60 -55.37
N GLU A 520 -32.45 -7.10 -55.18
CA GLU A 520 -33.33 -7.48 -54.07
C GLU A 520 -34.45 -8.40 -54.54
N TYR A 521 -34.65 -9.48 -53.79
CA TYR A 521 -35.78 -10.38 -53.94
C TYR A 521 -36.43 -10.59 -52.57
N THR A 522 -37.67 -10.13 -52.43
CA THR A 522 -38.48 -10.42 -51.24
C THR A 522 -39.28 -11.69 -51.47
N VAL A 523 -39.03 -12.70 -50.64
CA VAL A 523 -39.74 -13.98 -50.68
C VAL A 523 -41.24 -13.76 -50.47
N GLN A 524 -42.06 -14.21 -51.40
CA GLN A 524 -43.51 -14.10 -51.32
C GLN A 524 -44.11 -15.42 -50.82
N ALA A 525 -45.31 -15.37 -50.23
CA ALA A 525 -46.01 -16.59 -49.81
C ALA A 525 -46.25 -17.52 -51.02
N GLY A 526 -45.91 -18.80 -50.85
CA GLY A 526 -45.98 -19.82 -51.90
C GLY A 526 -44.73 -19.93 -52.76
N ASP A 527 -43.72 -19.08 -52.56
CA ASP A 527 -42.43 -19.21 -53.22
C ASP A 527 -41.65 -20.40 -52.64
N THR A 528 -41.01 -21.17 -53.51
CA THR A 528 -40.16 -22.30 -53.14
C THR A 528 -38.93 -22.39 -54.03
N ALA A 529 -37.78 -22.75 -53.45
CA ALA A 529 -36.55 -23.09 -54.16
C ALA A 529 -35.66 -23.93 -53.25
N ALA A 530 -35.46 -25.21 -53.55
CA ALA A 530 -34.60 -26.09 -52.75
C ALA A 530 -33.15 -25.61 -52.71
N THR A 531 -32.68 -25.00 -53.80
CA THR A 531 -31.44 -24.21 -53.84
C THR A 531 -31.69 -23.01 -54.74
N LEU A 532 -31.65 -21.82 -54.16
CA LEU A 532 -31.86 -20.57 -54.86
C LEU A 532 -30.66 -20.27 -55.77
N ASP A 533 -30.96 -20.07 -57.04
CA ASP A 533 -30.04 -19.58 -58.05
C ASP A 533 -30.81 -18.66 -59.01
N TYR A 534 -30.12 -18.13 -60.01
CA TYR A 534 -30.76 -17.48 -61.14
C TYR A 534 -31.26 -18.50 -62.17
N ALA A 535 -32.26 -18.11 -62.97
CA ALA A 535 -32.99 -19.01 -63.87
C ALA A 535 -32.12 -19.63 -64.99
N GLY A 536 -30.97 -19.04 -65.31
CA GLY A 536 -30.05 -19.51 -66.35
C GLY A 536 -28.93 -18.52 -66.65
N THR A 537 -28.02 -18.87 -67.57
CA THR A 537 -26.87 -18.03 -67.93
C THR A 537 -27.24 -16.66 -68.51
N ALA A 538 -28.45 -16.51 -69.07
CA ALA A 538 -28.99 -15.27 -69.61
C ALA A 538 -30.00 -14.56 -68.67
N ALA A 539 -30.06 -14.96 -67.39
CA ALA A 539 -31.08 -14.46 -66.45
C ALA A 539 -30.89 -13.00 -66.02
N LEU A 540 -29.67 -12.45 -66.16
CA LEU A 540 -29.42 -11.03 -65.94
C LEU A 540 -29.76 -10.25 -67.21
N THR A 541 -30.78 -9.40 -67.13
CA THR A 541 -31.28 -8.62 -68.26
C THR A 541 -31.35 -7.13 -67.91
N ALA A 542 -31.17 -6.27 -68.91
CA ALA A 542 -31.27 -4.82 -68.79
C ALA A 542 -32.27 -4.27 -69.82
N THR A 543 -33.52 -4.76 -69.79
CA THR A 543 -34.56 -4.38 -70.76
C THR A 543 -34.85 -2.88 -70.69
N GLY A 544 -34.70 -2.16 -71.81
CA GLY A 544 -34.85 -0.70 -71.87
C GLY A 544 -33.67 0.09 -71.30
N GLY A 545 -32.53 -0.57 -71.03
CA GLY A 545 -31.33 0.01 -70.43
C GLY A 545 -30.04 -0.67 -70.91
N ALA A 546 -28.94 -0.47 -70.16
CA ALA A 546 -27.66 -1.12 -70.39
C ALA A 546 -26.80 -1.13 -69.12
N ILE A 547 -26.03 -2.20 -68.91
CA ILE A 547 -24.90 -2.19 -67.99
C ILE A 547 -23.65 -2.03 -68.85
N ARG A 548 -22.83 -1.02 -68.54
CA ARG A 548 -21.66 -0.63 -69.34
C ARG A 548 -20.44 -0.51 -68.44
N ASN A 549 -19.26 -0.37 -69.02
CA ASN A 549 -18.09 0.10 -68.29
C ASN A 549 -18.34 1.48 -67.67
N LEU A 550 -17.47 1.94 -66.76
CA LEU A 550 -17.69 3.19 -66.05
C LEU A 550 -17.74 4.41 -66.98
N ALA A 551 -17.02 4.37 -68.11
CA ALA A 551 -17.05 5.40 -69.14
C ALA A 551 -18.36 5.45 -69.96
N GLY A 552 -19.21 4.41 -69.87
CA GLY A 552 -20.43 4.28 -70.70
C GLY A 552 -20.17 3.93 -72.17
N THR A 553 -18.92 3.62 -72.53
CA THR A 553 -18.48 3.40 -73.92
C THR A 553 -18.62 1.96 -74.38
N ALA A 554 -18.51 0.97 -73.49
CA ALA A 554 -18.57 -0.46 -73.81
C ALA A 554 -19.63 -1.18 -72.97
N THR A 555 -20.43 -2.04 -73.60
CA THR A 555 -21.46 -2.85 -72.92
C THR A 555 -20.82 -4.04 -72.18
N ALA A 556 -21.30 -4.30 -70.96
CA ALA A 556 -20.89 -5.46 -70.18
C ALA A 556 -21.44 -6.77 -70.76
N SER A 557 -20.66 -7.84 -70.73
CA SER A 557 -21.20 -9.19 -70.92
C SER A 557 -22.06 -9.57 -69.71
N LEU A 558 -23.35 -9.81 -69.93
CA LEU A 558 -24.32 -10.19 -68.89
C LEU A 558 -24.44 -11.71 -68.71
N SER A 559 -23.62 -12.49 -69.41
CA SER A 559 -23.61 -13.94 -69.25
C SER A 559 -23.18 -14.30 -67.85
N LEU A 560 -24.09 -14.90 -67.09
CA LEU A 560 -23.83 -15.45 -65.78
C LEU A 560 -23.13 -16.82 -65.93
N PRO A 561 -22.39 -17.29 -64.90
CA PRO A 561 -21.98 -18.68 -64.82
C PRO A 561 -23.19 -19.64 -64.99
N ALA A 562 -22.97 -20.90 -65.36
CA ALA A 562 -24.08 -21.84 -65.39
C ALA A 562 -24.58 -22.10 -63.95
N PRO A 563 -25.90 -22.15 -63.69
CA PRO A 563 -26.42 -22.48 -62.36
C PRO A 563 -25.79 -23.77 -61.81
N GLY A 564 -25.40 -23.76 -60.53
CA GLY A 564 -24.66 -24.85 -59.86
C GLY A 564 -23.17 -25.00 -60.24
N SER A 565 -22.63 -24.20 -61.16
CA SER A 565 -21.20 -24.19 -61.50
C SER A 565 -20.41 -23.18 -60.67
N ALA A 566 -19.08 -23.28 -60.67
CA ALA A 566 -18.21 -22.33 -59.96
C ALA A 566 -18.55 -20.88 -60.33
N GLY A 567 -18.75 -20.03 -59.32
CA GLY A 567 -19.15 -18.63 -59.51
C GLY A 567 -20.67 -18.39 -59.55
N SER A 568 -21.52 -19.42 -59.60
CA SER A 568 -22.99 -19.28 -59.49
C SER A 568 -23.45 -18.99 -58.06
N LEU A 569 -24.68 -18.51 -57.89
CA LEU A 569 -25.23 -18.23 -56.56
C LEU A 569 -25.33 -19.54 -55.74
N ALA A 570 -25.85 -20.62 -56.34
CA ALA A 570 -26.00 -21.90 -55.65
C ALA A 570 -24.67 -22.48 -55.13
N GLN A 571 -23.56 -22.26 -55.85
CA GLN A 571 -22.23 -22.70 -55.41
C GLN A 571 -21.59 -21.76 -54.39
N ASN A 572 -21.64 -20.45 -54.65
CA ASN A 572 -20.99 -19.46 -53.77
C ASN A 572 -21.76 -19.26 -52.45
N LYS A 573 -23.09 -19.41 -52.48
CA LYS A 573 -23.98 -19.17 -51.34
C LYS A 573 -25.26 -20.02 -51.46
N PRO A 574 -25.24 -21.30 -51.04
CA PRO A 574 -26.41 -22.18 -51.14
C PRO A 574 -27.52 -21.72 -50.19
N LEU A 575 -28.51 -20.99 -50.72
CA LEU A 575 -29.70 -20.57 -49.98
C LEU A 575 -30.88 -21.45 -50.38
N ALA A 576 -31.86 -21.62 -49.50
CA ALA A 576 -33.16 -22.21 -49.84
C ALA A 576 -34.28 -21.20 -49.60
N VAL A 577 -35.34 -21.31 -50.38
CA VAL A 577 -36.59 -20.57 -50.16
C VAL A 577 -37.65 -21.59 -49.82
N ASP A 578 -38.24 -21.47 -48.64
CA ASP A 578 -39.28 -22.37 -48.17
C ASP A 578 -40.34 -21.58 -47.43
N THR A 579 -41.57 -21.64 -47.94
CA THR A 579 -42.72 -20.95 -47.36
C THR A 579 -43.79 -21.93 -46.87
N THR A 580 -43.45 -23.22 -46.78
CA THR A 580 -44.34 -24.27 -46.31
C THR A 580 -44.30 -24.34 -44.79
N SER A 581 -45.45 -24.29 -44.13
CA SER A 581 -45.50 -24.45 -42.68
C SER A 581 -45.39 -25.92 -42.25
N PRO A 582 -44.74 -26.21 -41.10
CA PRO A 582 -44.73 -27.55 -40.52
C PRO A 582 -46.14 -27.93 -40.07
N GLY A 583 -46.47 -29.22 -40.17
CA GLY A 583 -47.71 -29.83 -39.67
C GLY A 583 -47.44 -30.84 -38.55
N LEU A 584 -48.37 -30.97 -37.61
CA LEU A 584 -48.33 -32.01 -36.58
C LEU A 584 -48.88 -33.33 -37.14
N LEU A 585 -48.08 -34.40 -37.10
CA LEU A 585 -48.49 -35.71 -37.61
C LEU A 585 -49.15 -36.59 -36.54
N ARG A 586 -48.53 -36.75 -35.37
CA ARG A 586 -49.00 -37.65 -34.29
C ARG A 586 -48.37 -37.38 -32.93
N PHE A 587 -48.99 -37.91 -31.88
CA PHE A 587 -48.39 -38.05 -30.55
C PHE A 587 -48.03 -39.51 -30.27
N THR A 588 -46.93 -39.75 -29.56
CA THR A 588 -46.52 -41.10 -29.13
C THR A 588 -45.95 -41.04 -27.71
N SER A 589 -45.77 -42.20 -27.08
CA SER A 589 -45.02 -42.34 -25.83
C SER A 589 -43.97 -43.43 -25.95
N ALA A 590 -42.76 -43.16 -25.44
CA ALA A 590 -41.71 -44.17 -25.29
C ALA A 590 -41.87 -44.99 -23.99
N THR A 591 -42.75 -44.56 -23.09
CA THR A 591 -43.00 -45.21 -21.80
C THR A 591 -43.65 -46.59 -22.03
N PRO A 592 -43.22 -47.66 -21.35
CA PRO A 592 -43.86 -48.97 -21.43
C PRO A 592 -45.34 -48.96 -21.03
N ASP A 593 -46.10 -49.97 -21.42
CA ASP A 593 -47.48 -50.14 -20.95
C ASP A 593 -47.49 -50.47 -19.45
N GLY A 594 -48.49 -49.98 -18.70
CA GLY A 594 -48.56 -50.21 -17.27
C GLY A 594 -49.43 -49.22 -16.50
N THR A 595 -49.50 -49.43 -15.19
CA THR A 595 -50.18 -48.52 -14.26
C THR A 595 -49.16 -47.68 -13.49
N TYR A 596 -49.36 -46.37 -13.49
CA TYR A 596 -48.43 -45.38 -12.98
C TYR A 596 -49.04 -44.63 -11.78
N ARG A 597 -48.32 -44.64 -10.66
CA ARG A 597 -48.66 -43.92 -9.43
C ARG A 597 -48.06 -42.51 -9.40
N ALA A 598 -48.39 -41.73 -8.36
CA ALA A 598 -47.85 -40.39 -8.16
C ALA A 598 -46.31 -40.40 -8.13
N GLY A 599 -45.70 -39.42 -8.81
CA GLY A 599 -44.26 -39.29 -8.99
C GLY A 599 -43.68 -40.06 -10.18
N ALA A 600 -44.46 -40.95 -10.82
CA ALA A 600 -44.01 -41.62 -12.03
C ALA A 600 -43.84 -40.63 -13.20
N GLN A 601 -42.88 -40.92 -14.08
CA GLN A 601 -42.60 -40.11 -15.28
C GLN A 601 -43.05 -40.87 -16.54
N ILE A 602 -43.81 -40.18 -17.38
CA ILE A 602 -44.30 -40.67 -18.67
C ILE A 602 -43.80 -39.72 -19.76
N GLU A 603 -42.96 -40.22 -20.67
CA GLU A 603 -42.44 -39.44 -21.81
C GLU A 603 -43.52 -39.30 -22.88
N LEU A 604 -43.76 -38.09 -23.34
CA LEU A 604 -44.65 -37.75 -24.45
C LEU A 604 -43.83 -37.20 -25.61
N GLN A 605 -44.20 -37.58 -26.83
CA GLN A 605 -43.54 -37.13 -28.06
C GLN A 605 -44.54 -36.63 -29.07
N ALA A 606 -44.21 -35.55 -29.79
CA ALA A 606 -44.94 -35.05 -30.96
C ALA A 606 -44.05 -35.12 -32.19
N THR A 607 -44.54 -35.73 -33.27
CA THR A 607 -43.82 -35.80 -34.56
C THR A 607 -44.40 -34.79 -35.54
N MET A 608 -43.52 -33.97 -36.12
CA MET A 608 -43.83 -32.95 -37.14
C MET A 608 -43.61 -33.51 -38.55
N SER A 609 -44.22 -32.88 -39.57
CA SER A 609 -44.08 -33.24 -40.98
C SER A 609 -42.70 -32.95 -41.57
N GLU A 610 -41.91 -32.14 -40.87
CA GLU A 610 -40.58 -31.70 -41.27
C GLU A 610 -39.72 -31.35 -40.04
N VAL A 611 -38.47 -30.97 -40.29
CA VAL A 611 -37.53 -30.56 -39.25
C VAL A 611 -37.91 -29.18 -38.72
N VAL A 612 -38.21 -29.08 -37.44
CA VAL A 612 -38.45 -27.79 -36.77
C VAL A 612 -37.19 -27.27 -36.10
N ARG A 613 -37.09 -25.95 -35.93
CA ARG A 613 -35.91 -25.31 -35.33
C ARG A 613 -35.69 -25.73 -33.88
N ALA A 614 -34.44 -25.67 -33.44
CA ALA A 614 -34.07 -25.79 -32.03
C ALA A 614 -34.86 -24.79 -31.17
N GLY A 615 -35.33 -25.24 -30.00
CA GLY A 615 -36.18 -24.45 -29.10
C GLY A 615 -37.66 -24.39 -29.48
N SER A 616 -38.08 -25.07 -30.56
CA SER A 616 -39.50 -25.25 -30.86
C SER A 616 -40.20 -25.94 -29.69
N ALA A 617 -41.35 -25.39 -29.29
CA ALA A 617 -42.12 -25.86 -28.16
C ALA A 617 -43.62 -25.82 -28.44
N LEU A 618 -44.33 -26.86 -28.02
CA LEU A 618 -45.80 -26.88 -27.97
C LEU A 618 -46.27 -27.44 -26.63
N ALA A 619 -47.46 -27.04 -26.20
CA ALA A 619 -48.06 -27.54 -24.95
C ALA A 619 -49.18 -28.53 -25.27
N VAL A 620 -49.15 -29.73 -24.68
CA VAL A 620 -50.23 -30.72 -24.79
C VAL A 620 -51.04 -30.77 -23.51
N THR A 621 -52.35 -30.94 -23.62
CA THR A 621 -53.26 -31.17 -22.49
C THR A 621 -53.64 -32.65 -22.48
N LEU A 622 -53.56 -33.29 -21.31
CA LEU A 622 -53.92 -34.68 -21.11
C LEU A 622 -55.37 -34.82 -20.60
N ASN A 623 -55.95 -36.01 -20.71
CA ASN A 623 -57.28 -36.30 -20.15
C ASN A 623 -57.32 -36.37 -18.61
N THR A 624 -56.16 -36.31 -17.95
CA THR A 624 -56.05 -36.01 -16.51
C THR A 624 -56.21 -34.52 -16.20
N GLY A 625 -56.21 -33.65 -17.21
CA GLY A 625 -56.17 -32.18 -17.09
C GLY A 625 -54.75 -31.61 -17.00
N ALA A 626 -53.71 -32.45 -16.90
CA ALA A 626 -52.32 -32.00 -16.85
C ALA A 626 -51.87 -31.41 -18.19
N VAL A 627 -51.09 -30.32 -18.14
CA VAL A 627 -50.45 -29.70 -19.31
C VAL A 627 -48.96 -30.03 -19.31
N VAL A 628 -48.43 -30.48 -20.45
CA VAL A 628 -47.03 -30.88 -20.62
C VAL A 628 -46.43 -30.13 -21.81
N ASN A 629 -45.30 -29.48 -21.59
CA ASN A 629 -44.57 -28.81 -22.66
C ASN A 629 -43.65 -29.80 -23.35
N LEU A 630 -43.84 -29.98 -24.66
CA LEU A 630 -42.95 -30.76 -25.52
C LEU A 630 -42.01 -29.81 -26.23
N THR A 631 -40.71 -30.10 -26.20
CA THR A 631 -39.67 -29.24 -26.76
C THR A 631 -38.66 -30.04 -27.57
N THR A 632 -37.92 -29.39 -28.46
CA THR A 632 -36.71 -29.97 -29.06
C THR A 632 -35.51 -29.05 -28.84
N ALA A 633 -34.43 -29.56 -28.26
CA ALA A 633 -33.23 -28.77 -27.97
C ALA A 633 -32.36 -28.54 -29.22
N ALA A 634 -32.43 -29.44 -30.19
CA ALA A 634 -31.77 -29.33 -31.48
C ALA A 634 -32.82 -29.27 -32.60
N ALA A 635 -32.41 -28.86 -33.80
CA ALA A 635 -33.30 -28.97 -34.96
C ALA A 635 -33.68 -30.43 -35.19
N GLY A 636 -34.98 -30.72 -35.27
CA GLY A 636 -35.47 -32.09 -35.40
C GLY A 636 -36.97 -32.15 -35.62
N ALA A 637 -37.46 -33.29 -36.10
CA ALA A 637 -38.89 -33.49 -36.38
C ALA A 637 -39.68 -33.98 -35.15
N VAL A 638 -39.04 -34.22 -34.00
CA VAL A 638 -39.70 -34.79 -32.81
C VAL A 638 -39.49 -33.87 -31.60
N LEU A 639 -40.59 -33.42 -31.00
CA LEU A 639 -40.58 -32.70 -29.72
C LEU A 639 -40.91 -33.66 -28.59
N LYS A 640 -40.26 -33.52 -27.44
CA LYS A 640 -40.39 -34.42 -26.30
C LYS A 640 -40.67 -33.66 -25.01
N GLY A 641 -41.41 -34.27 -24.09
CA GLY A 641 -41.67 -33.73 -22.75
C GLY A 641 -42.07 -34.81 -21.77
N MET A 642 -41.82 -34.57 -20.48
CA MET A 642 -42.10 -35.53 -19.42
C MET A 642 -43.34 -35.11 -18.64
N TYR A 643 -44.35 -35.99 -18.62
CA TYR A 643 -45.46 -35.90 -17.70
C TYR A 643 -45.06 -36.53 -16.36
N THR A 644 -45.07 -35.75 -15.29
CA THR A 644 -44.95 -36.29 -13.93
C THR A 644 -46.34 -36.45 -13.33
N VAL A 645 -46.73 -37.70 -13.01
CA VAL A 645 -48.03 -38.02 -12.42
C VAL A 645 -48.14 -37.33 -11.06
N ARG A 646 -49.16 -36.48 -10.89
CA ARG A 646 -49.42 -35.75 -9.64
C ARG A 646 -50.40 -36.52 -8.77
N ALA A 647 -50.37 -36.27 -7.45
CA ALA A 647 -51.38 -36.81 -6.56
C ALA A 647 -52.77 -36.31 -6.97
N GLY A 648 -53.72 -37.23 -7.16
CA GLY A 648 -55.08 -36.93 -7.63
C GLY A 648 -55.28 -37.12 -9.13
N ASP A 649 -54.21 -37.30 -9.92
CA ASP A 649 -54.34 -37.63 -11.33
C ASP A 649 -54.92 -39.04 -11.49
N MET A 650 -55.98 -39.17 -12.29
CA MET A 650 -56.59 -40.46 -12.60
C MET A 650 -56.93 -40.54 -14.07
N SER A 651 -56.51 -41.61 -14.72
CA SER A 651 -56.89 -41.88 -16.10
C SER A 651 -56.85 -43.39 -16.39
N PRO A 652 -57.97 -44.00 -16.81
CA PRO A 652 -58.00 -45.41 -17.20
C PRO A 652 -57.26 -45.65 -18.52
N ALA A 653 -57.04 -44.60 -19.32
CA ALA A 653 -56.24 -44.62 -20.53
C ALA A 653 -55.75 -43.19 -20.82
N LEU A 654 -54.46 -42.94 -20.58
CA LEU A 654 -53.87 -41.62 -20.76
C LEU A 654 -53.91 -41.22 -22.24
N LYS A 655 -54.41 -40.00 -22.48
CA LYS A 655 -54.65 -39.48 -23.83
C LYS A 655 -54.36 -37.98 -23.88
N VAL A 656 -53.85 -37.49 -25.00
CA VAL A 656 -53.81 -36.06 -25.35
C VAL A 656 -55.20 -35.64 -25.83
N THR A 657 -55.74 -34.56 -25.26
CA THR A 657 -57.07 -34.01 -25.54
C THR A 657 -57.02 -32.73 -26.36
N SER A 658 -55.94 -31.96 -26.27
CA SER A 658 -55.69 -30.77 -27.09
C SER A 658 -54.20 -30.41 -27.07
N TYR A 659 -53.77 -29.51 -27.95
CA TYR A 659 -52.47 -28.87 -27.85
C TYR A 659 -52.54 -27.40 -28.28
N THR A 660 -51.54 -26.62 -27.88
CA THR A 660 -51.30 -25.26 -28.36
C THR A 660 -49.95 -25.23 -29.07
N ALA A 661 -49.93 -24.76 -30.32
CA ALA A 661 -48.78 -24.80 -31.22
C ALA A 661 -47.51 -24.09 -30.69
N GLY A 662 -47.65 -23.15 -29.75
CA GLY A 662 -46.54 -22.49 -29.07
C GLY A 662 -45.59 -21.79 -30.05
N THR A 663 -44.29 -22.13 -29.99
CA THR A 663 -43.22 -21.52 -30.78
C THR A 663 -42.73 -22.40 -31.94
N VAL A 664 -43.48 -23.44 -32.28
CA VAL A 664 -43.08 -24.37 -33.34
C VAL A 664 -42.98 -23.64 -34.68
N ALA A 665 -41.79 -23.73 -35.29
CA ALA A 665 -41.58 -23.32 -36.67
C ALA A 665 -40.46 -24.15 -37.30
N ASP A 666 -40.46 -24.23 -38.62
CA ASP A 666 -39.39 -24.87 -39.39
C ASP A 666 -38.07 -24.06 -39.35
N LEU A 667 -37.09 -24.48 -40.17
CA LEU A 667 -35.81 -23.77 -40.34
C LEU A 667 -35.92 -22.46 -41.12
N ALA A 668 -36.98 -22.27 -41.91
CA ALA A 668 -37.25 -21.07 -42.69
C ALA A 668 -38.06 -20.00 -41.90
N GLY A 669 -38.55 -20.38 -40.71
CA GLY A 669 -39.33 -19.54 -39.81
C GLY A 669 -40.84 -19.68 -39.97
N ASN A 670 -41.34 -20.60 -40.80
CA ASN A 670 -42.78 -20.79 -40.99
C ASN A 670 -43.37 -21.48 -39.76
N GLY A 671 -44.34 -20.83 -39.11
CA GLY A 671 -44.96 -21.35 -37.89
C GLY A 671 -45.96 -22.48 -38.16
N LEU A 672 -46.14 -23.38 -37.19
CA LEU A 672 -47.19 -24.40 -37.20
C LEU A 672 -48.58 -23.74 -37.23
N VAL A 673 -49.35 -24.01 -38.29
CA VAL A 673 -50.66 -23.36 -38.53
C VAL A 673 -51.82 -24.13 -37.89
N ALA A 674 -51.72 -25.46 -37.79
CA ALA A 674 -52.76 -26.29 -37.21
C ALA A 674 -52.73 -26.25 -35.68
N THR A 675 -53.90 -26.14 -35.05
CA THR A 675 -54.09 -26.20 -33.58
C THR A 675 -55.09 -27.28 -33.16
N THR A 676 -55.64 -28.03 -34.12
CA THR A 676 -56.54 -29.15 -33.87
C THR A 676 -55.77 -30.47 -33.88
N LEU A 677 -56.22 -31.42 -33.05
CA LEU A 677 -55.68 -32.77 -33.06
C LEU A 677 -55.90 -33.40 -34.43
N PRO A 678 -54.87 -34.04 -35.03
CA PRO A 678 -55.05 -34.77 -36.29
C PRO A 678 -56.15 -35.84 -36.13
N ALA A 679 -57.06 -35.95 -37.11
CA ALA A 679 -58.17 -36.91 -37.07
C ALA A 679 -57.71 -38.39 -36.99
N SER A 680 -56.45 -38.64 -37.33
CA SER A 680 -55.76 -39.93 -37.27
C SER A 680 -54.64 -39.98 -36.22
N ALA A 681 -54.62 -39.02 -35.28
CA ALA A 681 -53.60 -38.96 -34.25
C ALA A 681 -53.73 -40.17 -33.33
N ASP A 682 -52.86 -41.16 -33.57
CA ASP A 682 -52.59 -42.20 -32.61
C ASP A 682 -52.34 -41.54 -31.25
N ASN A 683 -53.21 -41.83 -30.28
CA ASN A 683 -53.31 -41.06 -29.05
C ASN A 683 -52.34 -41.66 -28.01
N LEU A 684 -51.06 -41.41 -28.24
CA LEU A 684 -49.87 -41.98 -27.57
C LEU A 684 -49.35 -43.32 -28.12
N GLY A 685 -49.62 -43.66 -29.38
CA GLY A 685 -48.95 -44.79 -30.04
C GLY A 685 -49.56 -46.16 -29.73
N GLY A 686 -50.86 -46.22 -29.46
CA GLY A 686 -51.55 -47.43 -29.01
C GLY A 686 -51.18 -47.92 -27.60
N LYS A 687 -50.48 -47.10 -26.80
CA LYS A 687 -49.99 -47.48 -25.48
C LYS A 687 -51.11 -47.60 -24.44
N ALA A 688 -51.01 -48.62 -23.59
CA ALA A 688 -51.91 -48.86 -22.46
C ALA A 688 -51.33 -48.23 -21.18
N LEU A 689 -51.34 -46.90 -21.13
CA LEU A 689 -50.85 -46.11 -19.99
C LEU A 689 -52.02 -45.78 -19.05
N VAL A 690 -52.04 -46.38 -17.87
CA VAL A 690 -53.05 -46.15 -16.83
C VAL A 690 -52.44 -45.29 -15.73
N VAL A 691 -53.16 -44.25 -15.29
CA VAL A 691 -52.73 -43.40 -14.16
C VAL A 691 -53.67 -43.63 -12.98
N ARG A 692 -53.12 -44.10 -11.85
CA ARG A 692 -53.88 -44.43 -10.64
C ARG A 692 -53.10 -44.03 -9.39
N THR A 693 -53.55 -42.99 -8.70
CA THR A 693 -52.86 -42.46 -7.50
C THR A 693 -53.64 -42.64 -6.20
N GLN A 694 -54.85 -43.19 -6.26
CA GLN A 694 -55.68 -43.42 -5.07
C GLN A 694 -55.35 -44.78 -4.46
N ALA A 695 -55.00 -44.79 -3.17
CA ALA A 695 -54.82 -46.04 -2.43
C ALA A 695 -56.14 -46.77 -2.21
N PRO A 696 -56.13 -48.12 -2.12
CA PRO A 696 -57.30 -48.89 -1.72
C PRO A 696 -57.82 -48.46 -0.35
N GLU A 697 -59.12 -48.64 -0.15
CA GLU A 697 -59.75 -48.43 1.14
C GLU A 697 -59.21 -49.46 2.17
N ALA A 698 -59.21 -49.10 3.45
CA ALA A 698 -58.72 -49.98 4.51
C ALA A 698 -59.56 -51.28 4.56
N PRO A 699 -58.95 -52.46 4.68
CA PRO A 699 -59.68 -53.72 4.83
C PRO A 699 -60.53 -53.76 6.11
N GLY A 700 -61.53 -54.63 6.15
CA GLY A 700 -62.32 -54.88 7.36
C GLY A 700 -61.51 -55.59 8.45
N ALA A 701 -62.00 -55.56 9.69
CA ALA A 701 -61.33 -56.21 10.81
C ALA A 701 -61.14 -57.73 10.55
N PRO A 702 -59.97 -58.31 10.90
CA PRO A 702 -59.67 -59.70 10.59
C PRO A 702 -60.48 -60.67 11.46
N GLY A 703 -61.25 -61.54 10.82
CA GLY A 703 -61.91 -62.68 11.45
C GLY A 703 -60.95 -63.86 11.61
N VAL A 704 -60.94 -64.48 12.79
CA VAL A 704 -59.95 -65.50 13.21
C VAL A 704 -60.64 -66.85 13.36
N THR A 705 -60.24 -67.83 12.55
CA THR A 705 -60.73 -69.22 12.62
C THR A 705 -59.59 -70.16 13.00
N ALA A 706 -59.64 -70.71 14.22
CA ALA A 706 -58.71 -71.72 14.68
C ALA A 706 -58.96 -73.08 14.00
N LEU A 707 -57.90 -73.83 13.69
CA LEU A 707 -57.96 -75.12 13.02
C LEU A 707 -57.30 -76.23 13.88
N GLY A 708 -57.89 -77.43 13.87
CA GLY A 708 -57.41 -78.59 14.64
C GLY A 708 -57.67 -78.48 16.15
N GLY A 709 -57.78 -79.60 16.85
CA GLY A 709 -58.13 -79.61 18.29
C GLY A 709 -59.56 -79.10 18.56
N THR A 710 -59.82 -78.63 19.79
CA THR A 710 -61.11 -78.02 20.14
C THR A 710 -61.18 -76.61 19.56
N VAL A 711 -62.11 -76.35 18.65
CA VAL A 711 -62.24 -75.04 18.00
C VAL A 711 -63.20 -74.16 18.80
N VAL A 712 -62.74 -72.97 19.20
CA VAL A 712 -63.55 -71.89 19.78
C VAL A 712 -63.48 -70.70 18.83
N ALA A 713 -64.63 -70.13 18.48
CA ALA A 713 -64.68 -69.00 17.56
C ALA A 713 -63.82 -67.83 18.08
N ASN A 714 -63.05 -67.21 17.19
CA ASN A 714 -62.19 -66.06 17.46
C ASN A 714 -61.18 -66.24 18.61
N THR A 715 -60.89 -67.48 19.02
CA THR A 715 -59.95 -67.77 20.11
C THR A 715 -59.01 -68.87 19.68
N LEU A 716 -57.71 -68.69 19.95
CA LEU A 716 -56.72 -69.73 19.78
C LEU A 716 -56.38 -70.35 21.15
N ASN A 717 -56.54 -71.66 21.28
CA ASN A 717 -56.18 -72.40 22.48
C ASN A 717 -55.02 -73.37 22.22
N ALA A 718 -54.48 -73.93 23.30
CA ALA A 718 -53.28 -74.76 23.27
C ALA A 718 -53.40 -76.05 22.44
N THR A 719 -54.62 -76.46 22.06
CA THR A 719 -54.85 -77.66 21.25
C THR A 719 -54.95 -77.38 19.74
N ASN A 720 -55.05 -76.11 19.34
CA ASN A 720 -55.18 -75.74 17.94
C ASN A 720 -53.84 -75.90 17.21
N THR A 721 -53.90 -76.46 16.00
CA THR A 721 -52.73 -76.82 15.21
C THR A 721 -52.52 -75.89 14.01
N GLY A 722 -53.56 -75.17 13.57
CA GLY A 722 -53.49 -74.16 12.51
C GLY A 722 -54.33 -72.91 12.77
N LEU A 723 -54.11 -71.85 11.99
CA LEU A 723 -54.89 -70.62 12.02
C LEU A 723 -55.20 -70.13 10.61
N ARG A 724 -56.48 -69.83 10.37
CA ARG A 724 -56.97 -69.13 9.18
C ARG A 724 -57.53 -67.77 9.58
N VAL A 725 -57.10 -66.72 8.90
CA VAL A 725 -57.59 -65.35 9.07
C VAL A 725 -58.22 -64.87 7.78
N THR A 726 -59.35 -64.19 7.87
CA THR A 726 -60.03 -63.58 6.70
C THR A 726 -60.33 -62.12 6.99
N SER A 727 -60.14 -61.23 6.02
CA SER A 727 -60.52 -59.82 6.12
C SER A 727 -61.28 -59.40 4.86
N THR A 728 -62.34 -58.61 5.03
CA THR A 728 -63.14 -58.13 3.89
C THR A 728 -62.41 -57.03 3.13
N VAL A 729 -62.45 -57.11 1.80
CA VAL A 729 -61.93 -56.09 0.89
C VAL A 729 -63.03 -55.66 -0.07
N VAL A 730 -62.99 -54.40 -0.52
CA VAL A 730 -63.92 -53.92 -1.54
C VAL A 730 -63.55 -54.56 -2.88
N ALA A 731 -64.51 -55.26 -3.50
CA ALA A 731 -64.30 -55.90 -4.79
C ALA A 731 -63.78 -54.90 -5.83
N GLY A 732 -62.74 -55.27 -6.56
CA GLY A 732 -62.13 -54.42 -7.59
C GLY A 732 -61.16 -53.33 -7.08
N ALA A 733 -61.12 -53.05 -5.77
CA ALA A 733 -60.33 -51.92 -5.24
C ALA A 733 -58.82 -52.15 -5.25
N ALA A 734 -58.37 -53.40 -5.16
CA ALA A 734 -56.96 -53.78 -5.15
C ALA A 734 -56.62 -54.93 -6.11
N THR A 735 -57.38 -55.04 -7.21
CA THR A 735 -57.19 -56.08 -8.23
C THR A 735 -55.76 -56.12 -8.74
N GLY A 736 -55.19 -57.32 -8.82
CA GLY A 736 -53.80 -57.55 -9.23
C GLY A 736 -52.76 -57.14 -8.18
N GLY A 737 -53.23 -56.69 -7.01
CA GLY A 737 -52.42 -56.35 -5.84
C GLY A 737 -52.30 -57.50 -4.85
N SER A 738 -51.89 -57.20 -3.62
CA SER A 738 -51.68 -58.18 -2.54
C SER A 738 -52.19 -57.66 -1.19
N ALA A 739 -52.48 -58.58 -0.27
CA ALA A 739 -52.79 -58.26 1.11
C ALA A 739 -51.77 -58.88 2.06
N ARG A 740 -51.51 -58.22 3.18
CA ARG A 740 -50.52 -58.65 4.17
C ARG A 740 -51.14 -58.64 5.56
N LEU A 741 -51.01 -59.76 6.28
CA LEU A 741 -51.48 -59.95 7.65
C LEU A 741 -50.34 -59.71 8.64
N TYR A 742 -50.57 -58.85 9.62
CA TYR A 742 -49.62 -58.51 10.66
C TYR A 742 -50.14 -58.87 12.06
N LEU A 743 -49.23 -59.19 12.98
CA LEU A 743 -49.46 -59.25 14.42
C LEU A 743 -48.58 -58.19 15.08
N GLY A 744 -49.18 -57.10 15.56
CA GLY A 744 -48.44 -55.87 15.80
C GLY A 744 -47.73 -55.42 14.51
N ASP A 745 -46.40 -55.27 14.55
CA ASP A 745 -45.60 -54.89 13.37
C ASP A 745 -45.02 -56.09 12.60
N ARG A 746 -45.26 -57.32 13.06
CA ARG A 746 -44.67 -58.52 12.45
C ARG A 746 -45.58 -59.09 11.36
N LEU A 747 -45.07 -59.15 10.13
CA LEU A 747 -45.73 -59.84 9.02
C LEU A 747 -45.86 -61.34 9.33
N LEU A 748 -47.08 -61.85 9.31
CA LEU A 748 -47.39 -63.26 9.54
C LEU A 748 -47.61 -64.02 8.23
N ALA A 749 -48.36 -63.42 7.31
CA ALA A 749 -48.74 -64.06 6.06
C ALA A 749 -49.03 -63.01 4.99
N THR A 750 -48.94 -63.42 3.72
CA THR A 750 -49.27 -62.58 2.57
C THR A 750 -50.22 -63.35 1.67
N ASP A 751 -51.32 -62.72 1.32
CA ASP A 751 -52.19 -63.13 0.24
C ASP A 751 -51.70 -62.41 -1.02
N THR A 752 -50.96 -63.13 -1.87
CA THR A 752 -50.15 -62.53 -2.93
C THR A 752 -50.95 -62.10 -4.15
N ALA A 753 -52.23 -62.44 -4.25
CA ALA A 753 -53.04 -62.12 -5.41
C ALA A 753 -54.50 -61.83 -5.03
N ILE A 754 -54.94 -60.59 -5.23
CA ILE A 754 -56.34 -60.18 -5.09
C ILE A 754 -56.97 -60.12 -6.49
N ALA A 755 -57.91 -61.02 -6.79
CA ALA A 755 -58.67 -61.00 -8.03
C ALA A 755 -59.75 -59.90 -8.00
N SER A 756 -60.29 -59.54 -9.17
CA SER A 756 -61.27 -58.45 -9.28
C SER A 756 -62.60 -58.73 -8.58
N ALA A 757 -62.94 -60.01 -8.41
CA ALA A 757 -64.17 -60.44 -7.76
C ALA A 757 -63.99 -60.73 -6.25
N ASP A 758 -62.77 -60.65 -5.73
CA ASP A 758 -62.51 -60.97 -4.33
C ASP A 758 -63.15 -59.94 -3.42
N THR A 759 -63.94 -60.43 -2.47
CA THR A 759 -64.58 -59.63 -1.41
C THR A 759 -63.95 -59.89 -0.05
N GLN A 760 -63.05 -60.87 0.03
CA GLN A 760 -62.28 -61.20 1.20
C GLN A 760 -60.90 -61.70 0.78
N VAL A 761 -59.90 -61.38 1.59
CA VAL A 761 -58.55 -61.97 1.51
C VAL A 761 -58.41 -62.98 2.63
N SER A 762 -57.69 -64.07 2.38
CA SER A 762 -57.56 -65.17 3.34
C SER A 762 -56.10 -65.56 3.54
N PHE A 763 -55.73 -65.68 4.80
CA PHE A 763 -54.38 -66.03 5.24
C PHE A 763 -54.44 -67.35 6.00
N GLU A 764 -53.69 -68.34 5.58
CA GLU A 764 -53.44 -69.55 6.36
C GLU A 764 -51.98 -69.58 6.77
N LEU A 765 -51.71 -69.73 8.08
CA LEU A 765 -50.34 -69.74 8.59
C LEU A 765 -49.59 -71.06 8.27
N GLY A 766 -50.26 -72.04 7.67
CA GLY A 766 -49.66 -73.30 7.20
C GLY A 766 -49.12 -74.21 8.30
N THR A 767 -49.43 -73.96 9.57
CA THR A 767 -49.01 -74.79 10.70
C THR A 767 -49.90 -76.02 10.85
N SER A 768 -49.29 -77.17 11.21
CA SER A 768 -49.98 -78.47 11.36
C SER A 768 -49.80 -79.11 12.73
N THR A 769 -49.10 -78.44 13.65
CA THR A 769 -48.91 -78.88 15.04
C THR A 769 -49.12 -77.70 15.99
N ALA A 770 -49.61 -77.99 17.20
CA ALA A 770 -49.88 -76.95 18.20
C ALA A 770 -48.61 -76.19 18.61
N ALA A 771 -47.46 -76.87 18.67
CA ALA A 771 -46.18 -76.24 18.96
C ALA A 771 -45.74 -75.25 17.87
N ALA A 772 -45.93 -75.60 16.59
CA ALA A 772 -45.60 -74.71 15.47
C ALA A 772 -46.52 -73.49 15.41
N LEU A 773 -47.82 -73.67 15.68
CA LEU A 773 -48.75 -72.55 15.74
C LEU A 773 -48.47 -71.63 16.93
N GLN A 774 -48.14 -72.19 18.10
CA GLN A 774 -47.73 -71.40 19.27
C GLN A 774 -46.40 -70.69 19.02
N ALA A 775 -45.44 -71.27 18.30
CA ALA A 775 -44.25 -70.52 17.89
C ALA A 775 -44.59 -69.37 16.92
N ALA A 776 -45.55 -69.58 16.02
CA ALA A 776 -46.00 -68.56 15.08
C ALA A 776 -46.89 -67.49 15.73
N VAL A 777 -47.61 -67.79 16.82
CA VAL A 777 -48.46 -66.88 17.60
C VAL A 777 -48.25 -67.14 19.11
N PRO A 778 -47.12 -66.68 19.70
CA PRO A 778 -46.66 -67.13 21.02
C PRO A 778 -47.38 -66.53 22.24
N ALA A 779 -48.05 -65.39 22.10
CA ALA A 779 -48.89 -64.80 23.12
C ALA A 779 -49.89 -63.82 22.45
N GLY A 780 -51.04 -63.55 23.08
CA GLY A 780 -52.12 -62.73 22.49
C GLY A 780 -51.67 -61.37 21.95
N GLY A 781 -52.36 -60.86 20.92
CA GLY A 781 -52.09 -59.57 20.27
C GLY A 781 -53.10 -59.24 19.17
N ALA A 782 -53.07 -57.99 18.68
CA ALA A 782 -53.97 -57.49 17.63
C ALA A 782 -53.48 -57.89 16.23
N LEU A 783 -54.40 -58.41 15.40
CA LEU A 783 -54.12 -58.73 14.01
C LEU A 783 -54.60 -57.58 13.13
N THR A 784 -53.80 -57.16 12.15
CA THR A 784 -54.23 -56.14 11.17
C THR A 784 -53.89 -56.58 9.76
N VAL A 785 -54.66 -56.08 8.79
CA VAL A 785 -54.46 -56.35 7.37
C VAL A 785 -54.29 -55.04 6.62
N VAL A 786 -53.27 -54.96 5.76
CA VAL A 786 -53.11 -53.89 4.77
C VAL A 786 -53.21 -54.49 3.37
N VAL A 787 -53.72 -53.70 2.44
CA VAL A 787 -53.84 -54.08 1.03
C VAL A 787 -53.06 -53.11 0.17
N GLU A 788 -52.37 -53.63 -0.84
CA GLU A 788 -51.63 -52.87 -1.84
C GLU A 788 -52.23 -53.16 -3.21
N ASP A 789 -52.54 -52.12 -4.01
CA ASP A 789 -53.05 -52.31 -5.38
C ASP A 789 -51.93 -52.62 -6.39
N ALA A 790 -52.31 -52.92 -7.64
CA ALA A 790 -51.36 -53.18 -8.73
C ALA A 790 -50.46 -51.99 -9.11
N ALA A 791 -50.79 -50.76 -8.68
CA ALA A 791 -49.95 -49.58 -8.86
C ALA A 791 -48.96 -49.39 -7.70
N GLY A 792 -49.04 -50.23 -6.67
CA GLY A 792 -48.25 -50.16 -5.45
C GLY A 792 -48.74 -49.12 -4.44
N ASN A 793 -50.01 -48.68 -4.54
CA ASN A 793 -50.62 -47.82 -3.53
C ASN A 793 -51.10 -48.69 -2.36
N VAL A 794 -50.67 -48.37 -1.14
CA VAL A 794 -50.97 -49.15 0.08
C VAL A 794 -52.10 -48.50 0.87
N SER A 795 -53.08 -49.29 1.30
CA SER A 795 -54.20 -48.87 2.16
C SER A 795 -53.71 -48.51 3.57
N ALA A 796 -54.57 -47.83 4.34
CA ALA A 796 -54.39 -47.84 5.79
C ALA A 796 -54.59 -49.26 6.36
N PRO A 797 -53.99 -49.61 7.53
CA PRO A 797 -54.26 -50.87 8.21
C PRO A 797 -55.73 -51.02 8.62
N SER A 798 -56.24 -52.25 8.58
CA SER A 798 -57.55 -52.57 9.12
C SER A 798 -57.62 -52.26 10.63
N ALA A 799 -58.84 -52.09 11.14
CA ALA A 799 -59.05 -52.17 12.58
C ALA A 799 -58.60 -53.56 13.12
N PRO A 800 -58.08 -53.63 14.36
CA PRO A 800 -57.51 -54.85 14.94
C PRO A 800 -58.53 -55.92 15.32
#